data_AF-R5DKK8-F1
#
_entry.id   AF-R5DKK8-F1
#
_cell.length_a   1.000
_cell.length_b   1.000
_cell.length_c   1.000
_cell.angle_alpha   90.00
_cell.angle_beta   90.00
_cell.angle_gamma   90.00
#
_symmetry.space_group_name_H-M   'P 1'
#
loop_
_entity.id
_entity.type
_entity.pdbx_description
1 polymer ?
#
loop_
_entity_poly.entity_id
_entity_poly.type
_entity_poly.pdbx_seq_one_letter_code
_entity_poly.pdbx_strand_id
1 'polypeptide(L)'
;MNKKQLIIAAIAATLSVSGAFAATDITGVNGNNGVFNITPDKLNGEVGYRKYDNFNLSAGDIANLIYKYGNSRDINTFINLVQNGVKIDGILNTMRDGNFYNGQAVFITPGGMTVGASGVLNVGSLSVITPTNDAYNSLKGEYASNNFANINNISSLLNKSSNVGNISIDGKILAREGVQLRGGQINVGANGAIVNGITSTQAFTDRATAATNAEALFNNLVNTSGIKTASAFTKNGSNIQIKSSTGVDIAGKVINGAADASGITSAQGNSGVFITNSGSNGTKISGLVQSTHELNVFNKAGDMTINGTLKNEGANLNVSNKGGNVAIGGTLSSDRDIAVTNNSSTGSLAFSGTAKGANANFVNEGAGGMNVTGAVSGTKARFINRGGKLVIANTADKVAADRVDVVNYGNGGASIGGINAENGLYVVNHKGNLSVDGHVTTGDDATISIRNAETAGKLAVGSNGHIDGQGKVALRNQGANGMTIDGKVTNDNALGNAETSIINENGALLVNGKINNNGNMAIKNTGSGMTISKNAVVTNEGQLKVKNYGAGGMTIVGDVNNTGNVTFYNDAGKMKLATTEDGTKAGNITNEDGRLIIWSRNNSTGISAASSSKIINNGNGNSLAIKHTGTTAAGSKGLDLQGTIRNDGETAINNYSGDMYISGNIQSDGSLGIINRAGAGKADFASAGSITSDKNINIKNYGSGDMTVNNTITNNGRLNIIANTGKLNLGGTVHNDSNGALDDNNGFYAVSRDQGTGINLSSGFKADGAGQNLIKNISGSEGLRYEGNINASGSQTELYNQKGNMTVGGTLATTGDGKVVVLNKGDGMKLDGIITSEKDAKIVNKGLEHAENNAKVTTPNKIWFYEKLK
;
A
#
# COMPACT_ATOMS: atom_id res chain seq x y z
N MET A 1 -51.81 -56.19 1.10
CA MET A 1 -51.96 -54.99 0.24
C MET A 1 -50.63 -54.75 -0.48
N ASN A 2 -50.61 -54.80 -1.82
CA ASN A 2 -49.38 -54.75 -2.64
C ASN A 2 -48.92 -53.28 -2.85
N LYS A 3 -47.60 -53.02 -2.86
CA LYS A 3 -46.97 -51.70 -3.10
C LYS A 3 -47.54 -50.92 -4.30
N LYS A 4 -48.05 -51.56 -5.35
CA LYS A 4 -48.74 -50.88 -6.47
C LYS A 4 -50.08 -50.26 -6.09
N GLN A 5 -50.83 -50.84 -5.15
CA GLN A 5 -52.11 -50.27 -4.69
C GLN A 5 -51.91 -49.11 -3.70
N LEU A 6 -50.82 -49.11 -2.93
CA LEU A 6 -50.45 -47.99 -2.05
C LEU A 6 -50.00 -46.76 -2.86
N ILE A 7 -49.33 -46.97 -4.01
CA ILE A 7 -48.91 -45.89 -4.91
C ILE A 7 -50.11 -45.30 -5.68
N ILE A 8 -51.09 -46.12 -6.10
CA ILE A 8 -52.30 -45.61 -6.77
C ILE A 8 -53.22 -44.87 -5.79
N ALA A 9 -53.35 -45.32 -4.53
CA ALA A 9 -54.10 -44.62 -3.51
C ALA A 9 -53.41 -43.32 -3.04
N ALA A 10 -52.07 -43.28 -2.99
CA ALA A 10 -51.32 -42.06 -2.68
C ALA A 10 -51.37 -41.02 -3.81
N ILE A 11 -51.44 -41.45 -5.08
CA ILE A 11 -51.63 -40.55 -6.23
C ILE A 11 -53.09 -40.06 -6.31
N ALA A 12 -54.08 -40.90 -5.96
CA ALA A 12 -55.49 -40.49 -5.91
C ALA A 12 -55.81 -39.55 -4.73
N ALA A 13 -55.14 -39.71 -3.58
CA ALA A 13 -55.28 -38.80 -2.43
C ALA A 13 -54.51 -37.47 -2.61
N THR A 14 -53.45 -37.43 -3.43
CA THR A 14 -52.76 -36.18 -3.78
C THR A 14 -53.41 -35.42 -4.94
N LEU A 15 -54.24 -36.06 -5.77
CA LEU A 15 -55.07 -35.41 -6.79
C LEU A 15 -56.41 -34.87 -6.25
N SER A 16 -56.76 -35.14 -4.98
CA SER A 16 -58.06 -34.77 -4.38
C SER A 16 -57.97 -33.75 -3.25
N VAL A 17 -56.84 -33.08 -3.06
CA VAL A 17 -56.85 -31.75 -2.44
C VAL A 17 -57.23 -30.75 -3.54
N SER A 18 -58.52 -30.75 -3.89
CA SER A 18 -59.14 -29.55 -4.44
C SER A 18 -59.09 -28.51 -3.32
N GLY A 19 -57.99 -27.77 -3.23
CA GLY A 19 -58.01 -26.49 -2.54
C GLY A 19 -59.19 -25.74 -3.16
N ALA A 20 -60.17 -25.38 -2.34
CA ALA A 20 -61.32 -24.62 -2.81
C ALA A 20 -60.78 -23.39 -3.56
N PHE A 21 -60.78 -23.44 -4.89
CA PHE A 21 -60.44 -22.30 -5.71
C PHE A 21 -61.51 -21.27 -5.37
N ALA A 22 -61.11 -20.19 -4.70
CA ALA A 22 -62.02 -19.05 -4.55
C ALA A 22 -62.50 -18.70 -5.96
N ALA A 23 -63.82 -18.64 -6.17
CA ALA A 23 -64.37 -18.24 -7.46
C ALA A 23 -63.90 -16.82 -7.81
N THR A 24 -63.72 -16.52 -9.09
CA THR A 24 -63.42 -15.16 -9.54
C THR A 24 -64.51 -14.21 -9.02
N ASP A 25 -64.10 -13.16 -8.31
CA ASP A 25 -64.96 -12.11 -7.75
C ASP A 25 -64.44 -10.74 -8.19
N ILE A 26 -65.02 -10.24 -9.28
CA ILE A 26 -64.78 -8.88 -9.77
C ILE A 26 -66.11 -8.14 -9.62
N THR A 27 -66.19 -7.22 -8.65
CA THR A 27 -67.46 -6.60 -8.26
C THR A 27 -68.16 -5.95 -9.45
N GLY A 28 -69.42 -6.36 -9.70
CA GLY A 28 -70.24 -5.82 -10.77
C GLY A 28 -69.83 -6.25 -12.19
N VAL A 29 -69.01 -7.29 -12.34
CA VAL A 29 -68.63 -7.86 -13.64
C VAL A 29 -69.00 -9.35 -13.67
N ASN A 30 -69.80 -9.75 -14.65
CA ASN A 30 -70.10 -11.16 -14.89
C ASN A 30 -69.18 -11.71 -15.98
N GLY A 31 -68.55 -12.85 -15.73
CA GLY A 31 -67.75 -13.56 -16.72
C GLY A 31 -68.61 -14.50 -17.57
N ASN A 32 -68.18 -14.75 -18.80
CA ASN A 32 -68.71 -15.80 -19.66
C ASN A 32 -67.67 -16.92 -19.79
N ASN A 33 -67.97 -18.11 -19.27
CA ASN A 33 -67.04 -19.25 -19.27
C ASN A 33 -65.63 -18.87 -18.79
N GLY A 34 -65.51 -18.18 -17.65
CA GLY A 34 -64.23 -17.76 -17.07
C GLY A 34 -63.51 -16.63 -17.82
N VAL A 35 -64.15 -15.98 -18.80
CA VAL A 35 -63.65 -14.78 -19.47
C VAL A 35 -64.48 -13.56 -19.06
N PHE A 36 -63.82 -12.56 -18.49
CA PHE A 36 -64.41 -11.35 -17.93
C PHE A 36 -64.00 -10.15 -18.78
N ASN A 37 -64.86 -9.73 -19.70
CA ASN A 37 -64.65 -8.51 -20.48
C ASN A 37 -65.16 -7.31 -19.68
N ILE A 38 -64.24 -6.39 -19.34
CA ILE A 38 -64.49 -5.29 -18.43
C ILE A 38 -64.48 -3.99 -19.22
N THR A 39 -65.63 -3.34 -19.34
CA THR A 39 -65.75 -2.00 -19.90
C THR A 39 -65.80 -0.94 -18.79
N PRO A 40 -65.35 0.30 -19.04
CA PRO A 40 -65.50 1.38 -18.09
C PRO A 40 -66.99 1.70 -17.82
N ASP A 41 -67.32 2.11 -16.61
CA ASP A 41 -68.67 2.60 -16.26
C ASP A 41 -68.81 4.09 -16.57
N LYS A 42 -67.72 4.84 -16.42
CA LYS A 42 -67.67 6.29 -16.62
C LYS A 42 -66.53 6.66 -17.57
N LEU A 43 -66.65 7.82 -18.19
CA LEU A 43 -65.72 8.37 -19.18
C LEU A 43 -65.44 9.85 -18.88
N ASN A 44 -64.18 10.27 -19.02
CA ASN A 44 -63.79 11.68 -19.05
C ASN A 44 -62.62 11.84 -20.03
N GLY A 45 -62.88 12.43 -21.19
CA GLY A 45 -61.91 12.47 -22.29
C GLY A 45 -61.51 11.06 -22.75
N GLU A 46 -60.21 10.81 -22.84
CA GLU A 46 -59.63 9.50 -23.20
C GLU A 46 -59.38 8.59 -21.98
N VAL A 47 -60.00 8.88 -20.83
CA VAL A 47 -59.86 8.10 -19.60
C VAL A 47 -61.17 7.42 -19.25
N GLY A 48 -61.15 6.09 -19.13
CA GLY A 48 -62.25 5.29 -18.62
C GLY A 48 -62.06 4.94 -17.14
N TYR A 49 -63.16 4.85 -16.39
CA TYR A 49 -63.16 4.55 -14.96
C TYR A 49 -64.14 3.45 -14.61
N ARG A 50 -63.76 2.61 -13.64
CA ARG A 50 -64.67 1.67 -12.99
C ARG A 50 -64.30 1.51 -11.51
N LYS A 51 -65.32 1.37 -10.65
CA LYS A 51 -65.15 1.13 -9.21
C LYS A 51 -65.54 -0.30 -8.87
N TYR A 52 -64.77 -0.92 -7.98
CA TYR A 52 -65.00 -2.26 -7.46
C TYR A 52 -64.86 -2.25 -5.95
N ASP A 53 -65.50 -3.21 -5.28
CA ASP A 53 -65.19 -3.50 -3.89
C ASP A 53 -64.04 -4.52 -3.82
N ASN A 54 -64.13 -5.60 -4.61
CA ASN A 54 -63.10 -6.62 -4.83
C ASN A 54 -62.71 -6.74 -6.31
N PHE A 55 -61.44 -7.05 -6.58
CA PHE A 55 -60.98 -7.48 -7.90
C PHE A 55 -60.10 -8.74 -7.72
N ASN A 56 -60.73 -9.90 -7.67
CA ASN A 56 -60.09 -11.20 -7.49
C ASN A 56 -60.28 -12.07 -8.74
N LEU A 57 -59.25 -12.23 -9.56
CA LEU A 57 -59.25 -13.08 -10.74
C LEU A 57 -58.56 -14.42 -10.43
N SER A 58 -59.29 -15.51 -10.54
CA SER A 58 -58.80 -16.85 -10.17
C SER A 58 -57.95 -17.50 -11.26
N ALA A 59 -57.12 -18.47 -10.86
CA ALA A 59 -56.27 -19.21 -11.80
C ALA A 59 -57.08 -19.87 -12.92
N GLY A 60 -56.62 -19.72 -14.17
CA GLY A 60 -57.30 -20.23 -15.37
C GLY A 60 -58.41 -19.34 -15.94
N ASP A 61 -58.78 -18.26 -15.25
CA ASP A 61 -59.70 -17.25 -15.78
C ASP A 61 -58.95 -16.08 -16.43
N ILE A 62 -59.65 -15.38 -17.33
CA ILE A 62 -59.09 -14.26 -18.11
C ILE A 62 -59.93 -13.01 -17.85
N ALA A 63 -59.30 -11.90 -17.49
CA ALA A 63 -59.92 -10.58 -17.48
C ALA A 63 -59.37 -9.72 -18.63
N ASN A 64 -60.24 -9.09 -19.41
CA ASN A 64 -59.84 -8.18 -20.48
C ASN A 64 -60.34 -6.77 -20.14
N LEU A 65 -59.42 -5.85 -19.86
CA LEU A 65 -59.72 -4.43 -19.77
C LEU A 65 -59.95 -3.89 -21.17
N ILE A 66 -61.18 -3.51 -21.48
CA ILE A 66 -61.59 -3.07 -22.82
C ILE A 66 -61.39 -1.55 -22.93
N TYR A 67 -60.44 -1.14 -23.77
CA TYR A 67 -60.08 0.27 -24.03
C TYR A 67 -61.01 0.94 -25.05
N LYS A 68 -62.29 0.54 -25.01
CA LYS A 68 -63.39 1.08 -25.79
C LYS A 68 -64.60 1.27 -24.88
N TYR A 69 -65.13 2.49 -24.82
CA TYR A 69 -66.34 2.84 -24.11
C TYR A 69 -67.52 2.84 -25.08
N GLY A 70 -68.47 1.92 -24.89
CA GLY A 70 -69.54 1.68 -25.85
C GLY A 70 -68.99 1.24 -27.23
N ASN A 71 -69.68 1.62 -28.31
CA ASN A 71 -69.33 1.19 -29.67
C ASN A 71 -68.41 2.16 -30.43
N SER A 72 -68.11 3.34 -29.89
CA SER A 72 -67.54 4.44 -30.69
C SER A 72 -66.51 5.34 -30.00
N ARG A 73 -66.12 5.06 -28.76
CA ARG A 73 -65.15 5.89 -28.02
C ARG A 73 -63.95 5.07 -27.57
N ASP A 74 -62.79 5.45 -28.04
CA ASP A 74 -61.52 4.87 -27.63
C ASP A 74 -60.97 5.61 -26.41
N ILE A 75 -60.34 4.86 -25.50
CA ILE A 75 -59.67 5.41 -24.30
C ILE A 75 -58.21 4.97 -24.26
N ASN A 76 -57.33 5.81 -23.73
CA ASN A 76 -55.91 5.51 -23.58
C ASN A 76 -55.55 5.03 -22.18
N THR A 77 -56.34 5.42 -21.17
CA THR A 77 -56.13 5.04 -19.77
C THR A 77 -57.39 4.43 -19.19
N PHE A 78 -57.26 3.31 -18.49
CA PHE A 78 -58.34 2.67 -17.75
C PHE A 78 -58.01 2.66 -16.25
N ILE A 79 -58.73 3.49 -15.48
CA ILE A 79 -58.60 3.61 -14.02
C ILE A 79 -59.59 2.69 -13.30
N ASN A 80 -59.04 1.78 -12.50
CA ASN A 80 -59.75 0.81 -11.67
C ASN A 80 -59.60 1.22 -10.19
N LEU A 81 -60.68 1.70 -9.58
CA LEU A 81 -60.72 2.02 -8.14
C LEU A 81 -61.22 0.79 -7.37
N VAL A 82 -60.40 0.20 -6.50
CA VAL A 82 -60.73 -1.06 -5.81
C VAL A 82 -60.58 -0.88 -4.30
N GLN A 83 -61.62 -1.16 -3.50
CA GLN A 83 -61.59 -0.92 -2.05
C GLN A 83 -60.73 -1.93 -1.28
N ASN A 84 -61.00 -3.23 -1.45
CA ASN A 84 -60.49 -4.27 -0.55
C ASN A 84 -59.16 -4.89 -1.00
N GLY A 85 -58.69 -4.58 -2.20
CA GLY A 85 -57.48 -5.16 -2.78
C GLY A 85 -57.70 -5.80 -4.15
N VAL A 86 -56.60 -5.99 -4.87
CA VAL A 86 -56.57 -6.65 -6.17
C VAL A 86 -55.78 -7.96 -6.07
N LYS A 87 -56.35 -9.08 -6.50
CA LYS A 87 -55.67 -10.37 -6.60
C LYS A 87 -55.80 -10.94 -8.01
N ILE A 88 -54.68 -11.24 -8.66
CA ILE A 88 -54.63 -11.78 -10.02
C ILE A 88 -53.87 -13.11 -10.00
N ASP A 89 -54.59 -14.22 -9.95
CA ASP A 89 -54.07 -15.57 -10.16
C ASP A 89 -54.28 -16.04 -11.61
N GLY A 90 -55.19 -15.41 -12.35
CA GLY A 90 -55.44 -15.63 -13.79
C GLY A 90 -54.70 -14.66 -14.71
N ILE A 91 -55.24 -14.39 -15.90
CA ILE A 91 -54.59 -13.54 -16.91
C ILE A 91 -55.37 -12.25 -17.14
N LEU A 92 -54.74 -11.10 -16.95
CA LEU A 92 -55.30 -9.79 -17.24
C LEU A 92 -54.68 -9.21 -18.51
N ASN A 93 -55.50 -8.92 -19.53
CA ASN A 93 -55.07 -8.28 -20.77
C ASN A 93 -55.60 -6.83 -20.91
N THR A 94 -54.83 -5.96 -21.55
CA THR A 94 -55.33 -4.70 -22.12
C THR A 94 -55.74 -4.93 -23.57
N MET A 95 -57.02 -4.69 -23.89
CA MET A 95 -57.60 -5.06 -25.18
C MET A 95 -58.34 -3.90 -25.84
N ARG A 96 -58.24 -3.78 -27.16
CA ARG A 96 -59.09 -2.91 -27.99
C ARG A 96 -59.40 -3.63 -29.29
N ASP A 97 -60.67 -3.57 -29.72
CA ASP A 97 -61.14 -4.18 -30.97
C ASP A 97 -60.67 -5.64 -31.17
N GLY A 98 -60.74 -6.44 -30.10
CA GLY A 98 -60.36 -7.87 -30.10
C GLY A 98 -58.86 -8.15 -30.09
N ASN A 99 -58.01 -7.13 -30.13
CA ASN A 99 -56.55 -7.24 -30.13
C ASN A 99 -55.94 -6.72 -28.83
N PHE A 100 -54.70 -7.11 -28.56
CA PHE A 100 -53.90 -6.47 -27.51
C PHE A 100 -53.74 -4.99 -27.82
N TYR A 101 -53.79 -4.15 -26.78
CA TYR A 101 -53.68 -2.71 -26.91
C TYR A 101 -52.67 -2.15 -25.90
N ASN A 102 -51.85 -1.18 -26.33
CA ASN A 102 -50.86 -0.50 -25.48
C ASN A 102 -51.49 0.51 -24.50
N GLY A 103 -52.70 0.24 -23.99
CA GLY A 103 -53.37 1.12 -23.04
C GLY A 103 -52.74 1.09 -21.64
N GLN A 104 -52.88 2.21 -20.91
CA GLN A 104 -52.43 2.35 -19.53
C GLN A 104 -53.47 1.79 -18.55
N ALA A 105 -53.13 0.68 -17.90
CA ALA A 105 -53.93 0.11 -16.82
C ALA A 105 -53.53 0.76 -15.49
N VAL A 106 -54.48 1.42 -14.82
CA VAL A 106 -54.25 2.06 -13.52
C VAL A 106 -55.11 1.36 -12.47
N PHE A 107 -54.50 0.92 -11.37
CA PHE A 107 -55.18 0.38 -10.20
C PHE A 107 -54.92 1.31 -9.00
N ILE A 108 -56.00 1.83 -8.41
CA ILE A 108 -55.97 2.64 -7.19
C ILE A 108 -56.64 1.81 -6.09
N THR A 109 -55.86 1.33 -5.12
CA THR A 109 -56.33 0.32 -4.16
C THR A 109 -55.65 0.41 -2.80
N PRO A 110 -56.33 0.84 -1.72
CA PRO A 110 -55.74 0.89 -0.38
C PRO A 110 -55.46 -0.52 0.18
N GLY A 111 -56.18 -1.54 -0.29
CA GLY A 111 -55.96 -2.95 0.06
C GLY A 111 -54.72 -3.57 -0.60
N GLY A 112 -54.05 -2.86 -1.53
CA GLY A 112 -52.87 -3.37 -2.22
C GLY A 112 -53.19 -4.24 -3.44
N MET A 113 -52.16 -4.89 -3.97
CA MET A 113 -52.23 -5.75 -5.16
C MET A 113 -51.35 -7.00 -5.04
N THR A 114 -51.89 -8.15 -5.39
CA THR A 114 -51.15 -9.41 -5.48
C THR A 114 -51.31 -10.01 -6.88
N VAL A 115 -50.20 -10.28 -7.56
CA VAL A 115 -50.14 -11.12 -8.75
C VAL A 115 -49.61 -12.48 -8.30
N GLY A 116 -50.49 -13.44 -8.14
CA GLY A 116 -50.13 -14.77 -7.64
C GLY A 116 -49.24 -15.54 -8.62
N ALA A 117 -48.73 -16.70 -8.21
CA ALA A 117 -47.72 -17.45 -8.96
C ALA A 117 -48.15 -17.83 -10.39
N SER A 118 -49.43 -18.09 -10.63
CA SER A 118 -50.00 -18.36 -11.96
C SER A 118 -50.46 -17.10 -12.70
N GLY A 119 -50.47 -15.94 -12.02
CA GLY A 119 -50.99 -14.69 -12.52
C GLY A 119 -50.12 -14.08 -13.63
N VAL A 120 -50.77 -13.55 -14.67
CA VAL A 120 -50.10 -12.81 -15.73
C VAL A 120 -50.82 -11.50 -16.02
N LEU A 121 -50.11 -10.38 -15.95
CA LEU A 121 -50.58 -9.10 -16.46
C LEU A 121 -49.90 -8.85 -17.80
N ASN A 122 -50.70 -8.87 -18.86
CA ASN A 122 -50.27 -8.58 -20.23
C ASN A 122 -50.83 -7.21 -20.61
N VAL A 123 -50.02 -6.17 -20.43
CA VAL A 123 -50.49 -4.78 -20.44
C VAL A 123 -49.65 -3.89 -21.36
N GLY A 124 -50.24 -2.77 -21.81
CA GLY A 124 -49.49 -1.67 -22.41
C GLY A 124 -48.55 -1.05 -21.40
N SER A 125 -49.10 -0.31 -20.44
CA SER A 125 -48.39 0.16 -19.25
C SER A 125 -49.20 -0.11 -17.98
N LEU A 126 -48.53 -0.16 -16.83
CA LEU A 126 -49.16 -0.42 -15.53
C LEU A 126 -48.85 0.69 -14.53
N SER A 127 -49.86 1.15 -13.80
CA SER A 127 -49.69 2.01 -12.62
C SER A 127 -50.49 1.45 -11.45
N VAL A 128 -49.82 1.14 -10.35
CA VAL A 128 -50.45 0.65 -9.11
C VAL A 128 -50.19 1.65 -8.00
N ILE A 129 -51.27 2.17 -7.42
CA ILE A 129 -51.27 3.23 -6.41
C ILE A 129 -52.04 2.71 -5.20
N THR A 130 -51.41 2.66 -4.03
CA THR A 130 -52.04 2.06 -2.84
C THR A 130 -52.28 3.09 -1.73
N PRO A 131 -53.13 4.11 -1.94
CA PRO A 131 -53.31 5.19 -0.98
C PRO A 131 -53.78 4.67 0.40
N THR A 132 -53.71 5.49 1.44
CA THR A 132 -54.40 5.20 2.70
C THR A 132 -55.91 5.09 2.47
N ASN A 133 -56.62 4.40 3.37
CA ASN A 133 -58.08 4.29 3.28
C ASN A 133 -58.77 5.67 3.20
N ASP A 134 -58.31 6.68 3.96
CA ASP A 134 -58.89 8.02 3.93
C ASP A 134 -58.70 8.73 2.58
N ALA A 135 -57.49 8.63 2.02
CA ALA A 135 -57.20 9.18 0.70
C ALA A 135 -58.00 8.45 -0.40
N TYR A 136 -58.15 7.12 -0.30
CA TYR A 136 -59.01 6.37 -1.20
C TYR A 136 -60.48 6.77 -1.08
N ASN A 137 -61.01 6.90 0.14
CA ASN A 137 -62.40 7.29 0.39
C ASN A 137 -62.72 8.68 -0.19
N SER A 138 -61.75 9.59 -0.17
CA SER A 138 -61.86 10.90 -0.84
C SER A 138 -61.99 10.73 -2.36
N LEU A 139 -61.11 9.95 -2.99
CA LEU A 139 -61.19 9.65 -4.43
C LEU A 139 -62.48 8.89 -4.80
N LYS A 140 -62.97 8.01 -3.92
CA LYS A 140 -64.24 7.30 -4.07
C LYS A 140 -65.43 8.26 -4.07
N GLY A 141 -65.43 9.27 -3.19
CA GLY A 141 -66.44 10.33 -3.17
C GLY A 141 -66.41 11.20 -4.42
N GLU A 142 -65.21 11.55 -4.89
CA GLU A 142 -64.99 12.26 -6.16
C GLU A 142 -65.52 11.46 -7.36
N TYR A 143 -65.21 10.17 -7.44
CA TYR A 143 -65.75 9.26 -8.46
C TYR A 143 -67.28 9.23 -8.44
N ALA A 144 -67.90 9.12 -7.26
CA ALA A 144 -69.35 9.12 -7.12
C ALA A 144 -69.98 10.42 -7.63
N SER A 145 -69.31 11.55 -7.41
CA SER A 145 -69.76 12.91 -7.79
C SER A 145 -69.40 13.32 -9.22
N ASN A 146 -68.81 12.42 -10.03
CA ASN A 146 -68.29 12.72 -11.38
C ASN A 146 -67.23 13.84 -11.42
N ASN A 147 -66.49 14.04 -10.33
CA ASN A 147 -65.33 14.92 -10.30
C ASN A 147 -64.07 14.07 -10.44
N PHE A 148 -63.35 14.19 -11.56
CA PHE A 148 -62.18 13.34 -11.85
C PHE A 148 -60.84 14.07 -11.74
N ALA A 149 -60.82 15.31 -11.25
CA ALA A 149 -59.62 16.15 -11.27
C ALA A 149 -58.43 15.50 -10.52
N ASN A 150 -58.64 15.01 -9.29
CA ASN A 150 -57.55 14.38 -8.53
C ASN A 150 -57.30 12.93 -8.96
N ILE A 151 -58.34 12.20 -9.37
CA ILE A 151 -58.23 10.83 -9.91
C ILE A 151 -57.35 10.82 -11.17
N ASN A 152 -57.49 11.82 -12.04
CA ASN A 152 -56.70 11.97 -13.27
C ASN A 152 -55.27 12.41 -13.03
N ASN A 153 -54.99 13.00 -11.87
CA ASN A 153 -53.65 13.40 -11.51
C ASN A 153 -52.83 12.19 -11.01
N ILE A 154 -52.70 11.19 -11.88
CA ILE A 154 -51.99 9.92 -11.63
C ILE A 154 -50.57 10.21 -11.15
N SER A 155 -49.87 11.16 -11.77
CA SER A 155 -48.52 11.57 -11.35
C SER A 155 -48.49 12.06 -9.90
N SER A 156 -49.43 12.92 -9.49
CA SER A 156 -49.52 13.36 -8.08
C SER A 156 -49.80 12.19 -7.15
N LEU A 157 -50.77 11.34 -7.47
CA LEU A 157 -51.13 10.18 -6.67
C LEU A 157 -49.97 9.19 -6.48
N LEU A 158 -49.22 8.92 -7.54
CA LEU A 158 -48.02 8.08 -7.51
C LEU A 158 -46.92 8.66 -6.61
N ASN A 159 -46.91 9.98 -6.41
CA ASN A 159 -45.84 10.66 -5.70
C ASN A 159 -46.15 10.94 -4.22
N LYS A 160 -47.41 10.78 -3.79
CA LYS A 160 -47.82 10.92 -2.39
C LYS A 160 -47.12 9.90 -1.48
N SER A 161 -46.72 10.35 -0.29
CA SER A 161 -46.14 9.49 0.76
C SER A 161 -47.17 8.57 1.42
N SER A 162 -48.46 8.81 1.21
CA SER A 162 -49.59 8.05 1.76
C SER A 162 -49.90 6.76 1.00
N ASN A 163 -48.97 6.21 0.22
CA ASN A 163 -49.16 4.92 -0.44
C ASN A 163 -48.66 3.81 0.49
N VAL A 164 -49.58 3.04 1.08
CA VAL A 164 -49.33 2.15 2.23
C VAL A 164 -49.76 0.69 2.01
N GLY A 165 -50.61 0.39 1.03
CA GLY A 165 -51.03 -0.98 0.73
C GLY A 165 -49.91 -1.78 0.05
N ASN A 166 -49.77 -3.06 0.40
CA ASN A 166 -48.68 -3.91 -0.11
C ASN A 166 -48.89 -4.31 -1.57
N ILE A 167 -47.78 -4.52 -2.29
CA ILE A 167 -47.78 -5.05 -3.65
C ILE A 167 -46.91 -6.31 -3.69
N SER A 168 -47.45 -7.46 -4.08
CA SER A 168 -46.70 -8.72 -4.23
C SER A 168 -46.81 -9.26 -5.64
N ILE A 169 -45.68 -9.50 -6.30
CA ILE A 169 -45.60 -10.05 -7.66
C ILE A 169 -44.89 -11.40 -7.60
N ASP A 170 -45.66 -12.48 -7.55
CA ASP A 170 -45.17 -13.86 -7.63
C ASP A 170 -45.36 -14.46 -9.04
N GLY A 171 -46.23 -13.85 -9.84
CA GLY A 171 -46.44 -14.15 -11.27
C GLY A 171 -45.69 -13.20 -12.21
N LYS A 172 -46.24 -12.94 -13.40
CA LYS A 172 -45.55 -12.20 -14.48
C LYS A 172 -46.28 -10.91 -14.85
N ILE A 173 -45.53 -9.81 -14.95
CA ILE A 173 -45.97 -8.56 -15.58
C ILE A 173 -45.19 -8.41 -16.90
N LEU A 174 -45.93 -8.45 -18.00
CA LEU A 174 -45.43 -8.28 -19.37
C LEU A 174 -45.96 -6.93 -19.89
N ALA A 175 -45.10 -5.91 -19.86
CA ALA A 175 -45.43 -4.53 -20.20
C ALA A 175 -44.68 -4.06 -21.45
N ARG A 176 -45.28 -3.09 -22.14
CA ARG A 176 -44.71 -2.47 -23.35
C ARG A 176 -44.14 -1.12 -22.96
N GLU A 177 -44.93 -0.27 -22.32
CA GLU A 177 -44.71 1.17 -22.14
C GLU A 177 -44.60 1.59 -20.67
N GLY A 178 -44.05 0.73 -19.81
CA GLY A 178 -43.64 1.07 -18.46
C GLY A 178 -44.49 0.48 -17.34
N VAL A 179 -43.90 0.43 -16.15
CA VAL A 179 -44.51 -0.11 -14.94
C VAL A 179 -44.20 0.80 -13.76
N GLN A 180 -45.22 1.27 -13.06
CA GLN A 180 -45.08 2.13 -11.89
C GLN A 180 -45.81 1.53 -10.69
N LEU A 181 -45.06 1.10 -9.69
CA LEU A 181 -45.58 0.51 -8.46
C LEU A 181 -45.34 1.47 -7.29
N ARG A 182 -46.41 1.80 -6.56
CA ARG A 182 -46.40 2.68 -5.37
C ARG A 182 -47.12 2.00 -4.24
N GLY A 183 -46.36 1.55 -3.25
CA GLY A 183 -46.80 0.58 -2.25
C GLY A 183 -46.27 0.84 -0.85
N GLY A 184 -46.86 0.14 0.12
CA GLY A 184 -46.30 -0.09 1.45
C GLY A 184 -45.05 -0.96 1.35
N GLN A 185 -45.18 -2.27 1.48
CA GLN A 185 -44.15 -3.23 1.09
C GLN A 185 -44.32 -3.61 -0.39
N ILE A 186 -43.23 -3.67 -1.16
CA ILE A 186 -43.25 -4.15 -2.55
C ILE A 186 -42.35 -5.37 -2.69
N ASN A 187 -42.92 -6.50 -3.06
CA ASN A 187 -42.23 -7.77 -3.23
C ASN A 187 -42.30 -8.25 -4.68
N VAL A 188 -41.18 -8.73 -5.21
CA VAL A 188 -41.13 -9.56 -6.43
C VAL A 188 -40.57 -10.90 -6.00
N GLY A 189 -41.43 -11.92 -5.87
CA GLY A 189 -41.07 -13.25 -5.39
C GLY A 189 -40.08 -13.95 -6.31
N ALA A 190 -39.48 -15.05 -5.86
CA ALA A 190 -38.39 -15.73 -6.60
C ALA A 190 -38.79 -16.18 -8.02
N ASN A 191 -40.06 -16.54 -8.22
CA ASN A 191 -40.62 -16.90 -9.53
C ASN A 191 -41.30 -15.70 -10.24
N GLY A 192 -41.42 -14.57 -9.53
CA GLY A 192 -42.05 -13.37 -10.03
C GLY A 192 -41.18 -12.62 -11.04
N ALA A 193 -41.83 -11.95 -11.98
CA ALA A 193 -41.12 -11.16 -12.98
C ALA A 193 -41.88 -9.90 -13.42
N ILE A 194 -41.11 -8.82 -13.63
CA ILE A 194 -41.55 -7.61 -14.30
C ILE A 194 -40.66 -7.41 -15.52
N VAL A 195 -41.25 -7.43 -16.71
CA VAL A 195 -40.54 -7.27 -17.98
C VAL A 195 -41.19 -6.15 -18.78
N ASN A 196 -40.42 -5.12 -19.12
CA ASN A 196 -40.88 -3.95 -19.87
C ASN A 196 -40.16 -3.79 -21.20
N GLY A 197 -40.81 -3.09 -22.15
CA GLY A 197 -40.27 -2.81 -23.47
C GLY A 197 -40.53 -3.93 -24.47
N ILE A 198 -41.48 -4.82 -24.22
CA ILE A 198 -41.73 -6.00 -25.08
C ILE A 198 -42.28 -5.56 -26.45
N THR A 199 -41.80 -6.15 -27.53
CA THR A 199 -42.31 -5.92 -28.91
C THR A 199 -43.58 -6.72 -29.22
N SER A 200 -43.72 -7.91 -28.65
CA SER A 200 -44.86 -8.79 -28.88
C SER A 200 -46.19 -8.11 -28.50
N THR A 201 -47.12 -8.10 -29.45
CA THR A 201 -48.51 -7.64 -29.29
C THR A 201 -49.47 -8.81 -29.09
N GLN A 202 -48.99 -9.96 -28.61
CA GLN A 202 -49.84 -11.12 -28.38
C GLN A 202 -50.86 -10.84 -27.26
N ALA A 203 -52.14 -11.05 -27.55
CA ALA A 203 -53.20 -11.13 -26.55
C ALA A 203 -53.37 -12.58 -26.10
N PHE A 204 -53.61 -12.78 -24.80
CA PHE A 204 -53.82 -14.11 -24.23
C PHE A 204 -55.30 -14.30 -23.90
N THR A 205 -56.12 -14.55 -24.93
CA THR A 205 -57.60 -14.56 -24.82
C THR A 205 -58.23 -15.96 -24.75
N ASP A 206 -57.49 -17.01 -25.10
CA ASP A 206 -57.96 -18.41 -25.03
C ASP A 206 -57.56 -19.06 -23.71
N ARG A 207 -58.54 -19.37 -22.85
CA ARG A 207 -58.32 -19.97 -21.52
C ARG A 207 -57.50 -21.26 -21.56
N ALA A 208 -57.63 -22.06 -22.62
CA ALA A 208 -56.93 -23.34 -22.71
C ALA A 208 -55.43 -23.20 -22.93
N THR A 209 -54.99 -22.13 -23.61
CA THR A 209 -53.61 -21.96 -24.07
C THR A 209 -52.92 -20.72 -23.49
N ALA A 210 -53.67 -19.76 -22.95
CA ALA A 210 -53.20 -18.45 -22.54
C ALA A 210 -52.06 -18.50 -21.51
N ALA A 211 -52.16 -19.35 -20.48
CA ALA A 211 -51.10 -19.48 -19.47
C ALA A 211 -49.80 -20.05 -20.06
N THR A 212 -49.91 -21.09 -20.89
CA THR A 212 -48.77 -21.70 -21.58
C THR A 212 -48.12 -20.73 -22.57
N ASN A 213 -48.91 -19.97 -23.32
CA ASN A 213 -48.42 -18.99 -24.29
C ASN A 213 -47.71 -17.83 -23.58
N ALA A 214 -48.24 -17.35 -22.44
CA ALA A 214 -47.59 -16.32 -21.64
C ALA A 214 -46.26 -16.81 -21.05
N GLU A 215 -46.21 -18.06 -20.58
CA GLU A 215 -44.99 -18.71 -20.12
C GLU A 215 -43.95 -18.82 -21.24
N ALA A 216 -44.38 -19.27 -22.43
CA ALA A 216 -43.53 -19.41 -23.60
C ALA A 216 -42.96 -18.05 -24.05
N LEU A 217 -43.79 -16.99 -24.08
CA LEU A 217 -43.32 -15.64 -24.38
C LEU A 217 -42.25 -15.20 -23.37
N PHE A 218 -42.50 -15.37 -22.07
CA PHE A 218 -41.54 -15.01 -21.03
C PHE A 218 -40.19 -15.73 -21.19
N ASN A 219 -40.21 -17.06 -21.41
CA ASN A 219 -39.00 -17.87 -21.61
C ASN A 219 -38.26 -17.57 -22.93
N ASN A 220 -38.94 -16.92 -23.87
CA ASN A 220 -38.32 -16.37 -25.08
C ASN A 220 -37.70 -14.99 -24.86
N LEU A 221 -38.24 -14.20 -23.93
CA LEU A 221 -37.75 -12.85 -23.62
C LEU A 221 -36.52 -12.88 -22.71
N VAL A 222 -36.54 -13.72 -21.66
CA VAL A 222 -35.55 -13.65 -20.57
C VAL A 222 -35.04 -15.02 -20.14
N ASN A 223 -33.80 -15.07 -19.66
CA ASN A 223 -33.14 -16.24 -19.06
C ASN A 223 -32.58 -15.88 -17.67
N THR A 224 -31.66 -16.67 -17.12
CA THR A 224 -31.03 -16.42 -15.82
C THR A 224 -30.07 -15.22 -15.84
N SER A 225 -29.47 -14.91 -16.99
CA SER A 225 -28.58 -13.76 -17.21
C SER A 225 -29.30 -12.48 -17.64
N GLY A 226 -30.64 -12.53 -17.73
CA GLY A 226 -31.49 -11.41 -18.10
C GLY A 226 -32.07 -11.52 -19.49
N ILE A 227 -31.92 -10.48 -20.31
CA ILE A 227 -32.47 -10.45 -21.68
C ILE A 227 -31.87 -11.57 -22.52
N LYS A 228 -32.72 -12.39 -23.14
CA LYS A 228 -32.32 -13.47 -24.05
C LYS A 228 -32.13 -12.99 -25.48
N THR A 229 -33.04 -12.15 -25.98
CA THR A 229 -33.05 -11.66 -27.36
C THR A 229 -33.35 -10.16 -27.38
N ALA A 230 -32.36 -9.32 -27.69
CA ALA A 230 -32.52 -7.87 -27.67
C ALA A 230 -33.58 -7.35 -28.66
N SER A 231 -33.71 -7.98 -29.83
CA SER A 231 -34.73 -7.61 -30.84
C SER A 231 -36.16 -7.91 -30.41
N ALA A 232 -36.36 -8.67 -29.33
CA ALA A 232 -37.68 -8.86 -28.74
C ALA A 232 -38.14 -7.64 -27.93
N PHE A 233 -37.31 -6.61 -27.79
CA PHE A 233 -37.59 -5.38 -27.07
C PHE A 233 -37.55 -4.14 -27.98
N THR A 234 -38.43 -3.17 -27.71
CA THR A 234 -38.55 -1.91 -28.45
C THR A 234 -38.10 -0.72 -27.61
N LYS A 235 -37.35 0.19 -28.24
CA LYS A 235 -36.95 1.46 -27.60
C LYS A 235 -38.14 2.40 -27.53
N ASN A 236 -38.56 2.77 -26.32
CA ASN A 236 -39.75 3.62 -26.16
C ASN A 236 -39.66 4.65 -25.03
N GLY A 237 -38.49 4.83 -24.40
CA GLY A 237 -38.30 5.82 -23.33
C GLY A 237 -39.01 5.51 -22.02
N SER A 238 -39.69 4.36 -21.90
CA SER A 238 -40.44 4.00 -20.71
C SER A 238 -39.56 3.39 -19.60
N ASN A 239 -40.09 3.42 -18.37
CA ASN A 239 -39.37 3.00 -17.18
C ASN A 239 -40.13 1.97 -16.34
N ILE A 240 -39.37 1.30 -15.47
CA ILE A 240 -39.90 0.61 -14.31
C ILE A 240 -39.58 1.46 -13.09
N GLN A 241 -40.60 1.89 -12.35
CA GLN A 241 -40.44 2.63 -11.11
C GLN A 241 -41.09 1.89 -9.95
N ILE A 242 -40.30 1.47 -8.98
CA ILE A 242 -40.75 0.83 -7.75
C ILE A 242 -40.49 1.81 -6.62
N LYS A 243 -41.53 2.33 -5.96
CA LYS A 243 -41.37 3.22 -4.81
C LYS A 243 -42.23 2.78 -3.64
N SER A 244 -41.56 2.56 -2.51
CA SER A 244 -42.10 1.91 -1.32
C SER A 244 -42.03 2.82 -0.10
N SER A 245 -43.05 2.76 0.77
CA SER A 245 -43.06 3.43 2.08
C SER A 245 -42.65 2.54 3.24
N THR A 246 -42.58 1.22 3.06
CA THR A 246 -42.27 0.24 4.12
C THR A 246 -40.98 -0.53 3.84
N GLY A 247 -40.85 -1.09 2.64
CA GLY A 247 -39.69 -1.87 2.19
C GLY A 247 -39.79 -2.39 0.75
N VAL A 248 -38.64 -2.80 0.19
CA VAL A 248 -38.56 -3.45 -1.13
C VAL A 248 -37.85 -4.80 -0.99
N ASP A 249 -38.42 -5.86 -1.55
CA ASP A 249 -37.77 -7.18 -1.66
C ASP A 249 -37.90 -7.73 -3.09
N ILE A 250 -36.78 -7.91 -3.79
CA ILE A 250 -36.73 -8.42 -5.16
C ILE A 250 -35.92 -9.72 -5.16
N ALA A 251 -36.62 -10.84 -5.10
CA ALA A 251 -36.06 -12.17 -5.28
C ALA A 251 -36.17 -12.68 -6.74
N GLY A 252 -37.11 -12.15 -7.51
CA GLY A 252 -37.35 -12.51 -8.90
C GLY A 252 -36.62 -11.62 -9.92
N LYS A 253 -37.26 -11.34 -11.06
CA LYS A 253 -36.66 -10.58 -12.16
C LYS A 253 -37.35 -9.24 -12.38
N VAL A 254 -36.58 -8.17 -12.52
CA VAL A 254 -37.07 -6.83 -12.93
C VAL A 254 -36.22 -6.36 -14.10
N ILE A 255 -36.78 -6.35 -15.31
CA ILE A 255 -36.03 -6.15 -16.55
C ILE A 255 -36.69 -5.07 -17.39
N ASN A 256 -35.95 -3.99 -17.67
CA ASN A 256 -36.31 -3.03 -18.71
C ASN A 256 -35.46 -3.28 -19.96
N GLY A 257 -36.05 -3.91 -20.99
CA GLY A 257 -35.27 -4.56 -22.04
C GLY A 257 -34.79 -3.67 -23.19
N ALA A 258 -35.37 -2.49 -23.38
CA ALA A 258 -34.92 -1.52 -24.39
C ALA A 258 -35.27 -0.10 -23.93
N ALA A 259 -34.57 0.39 -22.92
CA ALA A 259 -34.65 1.78 -22.51
C ALA A 259 -34.13 2.71 -23.63
N ASP A 260 -34.72 3.89 -23.79
CA ASP A 260 -34.19 4.93 -24.68
C ASP A 260 -32.84 5.44 -24.16
N ALA A 261 -31.87 5.56 -25.06
CA ALA A 261 -30.51 6.01 -24.80
C ALA A 261 -30.39 7.54 -24.61
N SER A 262 -31.45 8.29 -24.96
CA SER A 262 -31.55 9.73 -24.68
C SER A 262 -31.64 10.03 -23.17
N GLY A 263 -31.97 9.02 -22.35
CA GLY A 263 -32.04 9.13 -20.90
C GLY A 263 -33.25 9.91 -20.40
N ILE A 264 -33.05 10.76 -19.40
CA ILE A 264 -34.09 11.63 -18.85
C ILE A 264 -34.21 12.85 -19.78
N THR A 265 -35.23 12.90 -20.63
CA THR A 265 -35.54 14.09 -21.43
C THR A 265 -36.82 14.77 -20.93
N SER A 266 -36.95 16.07 -21.18
CA SER A 266 -38.18 16.83 -20.88
C SER A 266 -39.40 16.34 -21.68
N ALA A 267 -39.19 15.57 -22.76
CA ALA A 267 -40.23 15.07 -23.65
C ALA A 267 -40.65 13.61 -23.36
N GLN A 268 -39.73 12.75 -22.91
CA GLN A 268 -39.97 11.30 -22.75
C GLN A 268 -39.99 10.83 -21.28
N GLY A 269 -39.57 11.68 -20.33
CA GLY A 269 -39.48 11.32 -18.91
C GLY A 269 -38.30 10.40 -18.61
N ASN A 270 -38.33 9.72 -17.45
CA ASN A 270 -37.25 8.83 -17.05
C ASN A 270 -37.22 7.56 -17.93
N SER A 271 -36.06 7.10 -18.37
CA SER A 271 -35.88 5.87 -19.15
C SER A 271 -34.93 4.92 -18.40
N GLY A 272 -35.43 3.76 -17.92
CA GLY A 272 -34.62 2.84 -17.11
C GLY A 272 -35.38 2.16 -15.96
N VAL A 273 -34.65 1.68 -14.95
CA VAL A 273 -35.21 1.08 -13.73
C VAL A 273 -34.84 1.92 -12.52
N PHE A 274 -35.85 2.31 -11.74
CA PHE A 274 -35.70 3.16 -10.56
C PHE A 274 -36.39 2.49 -9.37
N ILE A 275 -35.60 2.10 -8.39
CA ILE A 275 -36.07 1.48 -7.15
C ILE A 275 -35.85 2.48 -6.02
N THR A 276 -36.89 2.82 -5.27
CA THR A 276 -36.82 3.74 -4.12
C THR A 276 -37.52 3.15 -2.91
N ASN A 277 -36.79 2.91 -1.83
CA ASN A 277 -37.38 2.60 -0.53
C ASN A 277 -37.34 3.81 0.40
N SER A 278 -38.44 4.09 1.11
CA SER A 278 -38.51 5.11 2.17
C SER A 278 -38.83 4.54 3.55
N GLY A 279 -39.03 3.22 3.67
CA GLY A 279 -39.44 2.58 4.92
C GLY A 279 -38.33 1.84 5.65
N SER A 280 -38.59 1.47 6.90
CA SER A 280 -37.61 0.87 7.81
C SER A 280 -37.17 -0.55 7.45
N ASN A 281 -37.92 -1.28 6.63
CA ASN A 281 -37.55 -2.65 6.23
C ASN A 281 -36.39 -2.67 5.22
N GLY A 282 -36.05 -1.52 4.64
CA GLY A 282 -34.91 -1.40 3.75
C GLY A 282 -35.17 -1.92 2.34
N THR A 283 -34.07 -2.22 1.64
CA THR A 283 -34.07 -2.76 0.27
C THR A 283 -33.31 -4.07 0.23
N LYS A 284 -33.96 -5.15 -0.21
CA LYS A 284 -33.35 -6.47 -0.43
C LYS A 284 -33.45 -6.85 -1.90
N ILE A 285 -32.33 -7.22 -2.50
CA ILE A 285 -32.27 -7.71 -3.88
C ILE A 285 -31.45 -9.00 -3.90
N SER A 286 -32.13 -10.14 -3.99
CA SER A 286 -31.52 -11.46 -4.18
C SER A 286 -31.68 -11.99 -5.61
N GLY A 287 -32.58 -11.40 -6.38
CA GLY A 287 -32.84 -11.72 -7.79
C GLY A 287 -32.06 -10.88 -8.79
N LEU A 288 -32.59 -10.76 -10.01
CA LEU A 288 -31.99 -9.99 -11.11
C LEU A 288 -32.75 -8.69 -11.34
N VAL A 289 -32.02 -7.57 -11.33
CA VAL A 289 -32.50 -6.29 -11.84
C VAL A 289 -31.63 -5.89 -13.03
N GLN A 290 -32.26 -5.71 -14.20
CA GLN A 290 -31.57 -5.31 -15.42
C GLN A 290 -32.22 -4.08 -16.06
N SER A 291 -31.39 -3.17 -16.55
CA SER A 291 -31.79 -2.07 -17.44
C SER A 291 -30.82 -1.97 -18.62
N THR A 292 -31.31 -1.51 -19.76
CA THR A 292 -30.50 -1.15 -20.94
C THR A 292 -30.26 0.35 -21.08
N HIS A 293 -30.52 1.11 -20.00
CA HIS A 293 -30.05 2.48 -19.86
C HIS A 293 -29.83 2.87 -18.38
N GLU A 294 -30.68 3.67 -17.73
CA GLU A 294 -30.49 4.01 -16.30
C GLU A 294 -30.86 2.85 -15.38
N LEU A 295 -30.03 2.56 -14.37
CA LEU A 295 -30.38 1.67 -13.26
C LEU A 295 -30.00 2.34 -11.93
N ASN A 296 -31.03 2.76 -11.19
CA ASN A 296 -30.90 3.49 -9.94
C ASN A 296 -31.60 2.76 -8.80
N VAL A 297 -30.86 2.41 -7.75
CA VAL A 297 -31.39 1.84 -6.51
C VAL A 297 -31.13 2.82 -5.36
N PHE A 298 -32.20 3.39 -4.81
CA PHE A 298 -32.13 4.39 -3.76
C PHE A 298 -32.86 3.95 -2.48
N ASN A 299 -32.12 3.74 -1.40
CA ASN A 299 -32.68 3.36 -0.10
C ASN A 299 -32.57 4.51 0.88
N LYS A 300 -33.70 5.11 1.29
CA LYS A 300 -33.70 6.26 2.22
C LYS A 300 -33.70 5.87 3.69
N ALA A 301 -34.21 4.68 4.02
CA ALA A 301 -34.38 4.18 5.39
C ALA A 301 -34.15 2.67 5.44
N GLY A 302 -33.85 2.12 6.62
CA GLY A 302 -33.51 0.70 6.79
C GLY A 302 -32.20 0.30 6.11
N ASP A 303 -31.81 -0.96 6.25
CA ASP A 303 -30.57 -1.49 5.64
C ASP A 303 -30.77 -1.83 4.15
N MET A 304 -29.69 -1.82 3.38
CA MET A 304 -29.67 -2.28 1.99
C MET A 304 -28.86 -3.57 1.89
N THR A 305 -29.43 -4.61 1.27
CA THR A 305 -28.75 -5.87 0.98
C THR A 305 -28.93 -6.26 -0.49
N ILE A 306 -27.82 -6.46 -1.20
CA ILE A 306 -27.81 -6.90 -2.60
C ILE A 306 -26.97 -8.18 -2.70
N ASN A 307 -27.65 -9.33 -2.75
CA ASN A 307 -27.04 -10.64 -2.95
C ASN A 307 -27.25 -11.17 -4.38
N GLY A 308 -28.17 -10.56 -5.12
CA GLY A 308 -28.49 -10.89 -6.51
C GLY A 308 -27.63 -10.16 -7.53
N THR A 309 -28.18 -9.91 -8.72
CA THR A 309 -27.46 -9.21 -9.80
C THR A 309 -28.13 -7.88 -10.13
N LEU A 310 -27.34 -6.81 -10.16
CA LEU A 310 -27.67 -5.55 -10.80
C LEU A 310 -26.88 -5.45 -12.10
N LYS A 311 -27.58 -5.48 -13.24
CA LYS A 311 -26.97 -5.44 -14.57
C LYS A 311 -27.45 -4.20 -15.32
N ASN A 312 -26.52 -3.41 -15.81
CA ASN A 312 -26.83 -2.23 -16.60
C ASN A 312 -26.08 -2.23 -17.93
N GLU A 313 -26.75 -1.83 -18.99
CA GLU A 313 -26.15 -1.61 -20.30
C GLU A 313 -26.52 -0.17 -20.72
N GLY A 314 -25.63 0.59 -21.36
CA GLY A 314 -25.95 1.90 -21.93
C GLY A 314 -25.83 3.14 -21.02
N ALA A 315 -25.86 3.02 -19.68
CA ALA A 315 -25.62 4.15 -18.75
C ALA A 315 -24.98 3.69 -17.43
N ASN A 316 -24.89 4.60 -16.45
CA ASN A 316 -24.31 4.30 -15.14
C ASN A 316 -25.24 3.45 -14.27
N LEU A 317 -24.65 2.54 -13.50
CA LEU A 317 -25.31 1.81 -12.42
C LEU A 317 -25.11 2.56 -11.10
N ASN A 318 -26.18 3.10 -10.51
CA ASN A 318 -26.11 3.84 -9.25
C ASN A 318 -26.83 3.11 -8.12
N VAL A 319 -26.10 2.89 -7.02
CA VAL A 319 -26.62 2.35 -5.76
C VAL A 319 -26.37 3.40 -4.67
N SER A 320 -27.44 3.95 -4.11
CA SER A 320 -27.35 4.98 -3.08
C SER A 320 -28.18 4.61 -1.86
N ASN A 321 -27.57 4.73 -0.69
CA ASN A 321 -28.21 4.48 0.60
C ASN A 321 -28.10 5.70 1.51
N LYS A 322 -29.19 6.13 2.13
CA LYS A 322 -29.25 7.09 3.24
C LYS A 322 -29.79 6.46 4.53
N GLY A 323 -30.21 5.18 4.47
CA GLY A 323 -30.76 4.44 5.59
C GLY A 323 -29.68 3.96 6.57
N GLY A 324 -29.60 2.67 6.81
CA GLY A 324 -28.62 2.04 7.70
C GLY A 324 -27.40 1.51 6.95
N ASN A 325 -27.06 0.24 7.15
CA ASN A 325 -25.92 -0.42 6.52
C ASN A 325 -26.16 -0.76 5.05
N VAL A 326 -25.07 -0.90 4.29
CA VAL A 326 -25.06 -1.45 2.94
C VAL A 326 -24.24 -2.73 2.93
N ALA A 327 -24.85 -3.84 2.52
CA ALA A 327 -24.18 -5.11 2.28
C ALA A 327 -24.41 -5.57 0.83
N ILE A 328 -23.32 -5.75 0.08
CA ILE A 328 -23.36 -6.18 -1.32
C ILE A 328 -22.53 -7.45 -1.46
N GLY A 329 -23.20 -8.60 -1.48
CA GLY A 329 -22.59 -9.91 -1.75
C GLY A 329 -22.78 -10.39 -3.19
N GLY A 330 -23.61 -9.70 -3.97
CA GLY A 330 -23.99 -10.09 -5.33
C GLY A 330 -23.12 -9.49 -6.45
N THR A 331 -23.65 -9.50 -7.67
CA THR A 331 -22.96 -9.01 -8.88
C THR A 331 -23.46 -7.63 -9.29
N LEU A 332 -22.54 -6.69 -9.49
CA LEU A 332 -22.78 -5.39 -10.12
C LEU A 332 -22.07 -5.38 -11.48
N SER A 333 -22.81 -5.21 -12.57
CA SER A 333 -22.24 -5.16 -13.91
C SER A 333 -22.76 -3.97 -14.69
N SER A 334 -21.85 -3.20 -15.29
CA SER A 334 -22.16 -2.12 -16.22
C SER A 334 -21.13 -2.07 -17.35
N ASP A 335 -21.54 -1.65 -18.54
CA ASP A 335 -20.65 -1.24 -19.63
C ASP A 335 -20.14 0.21 -19.47
N ARG A 336 -20.69 0.95 -18.48
CA ARG A 336 -20.28 2.29 -18.04
C ARG A 336 -19.87 2.25 -16.56
N ASP A 337 -20.09 3.33 -15.82
CA ASP A 337 -19.63 3.45 -14.44
C ASP A 337 -20.57 2.76 -13.45
N ILE A 338 -19.98 2.19 -12.40
CA ILE A 338 -20.66 1.72 -11.20
C ILE A 338 -20.38 2.72 -10.08
N ALA A 339 -21.43 3.26 -9.47
CA ALA A 339 -21.34 4.14 -8.31
C ALA A 339 -22.14 3.55 -7.14
N VAL A 340 -21.44 3.21 -6.06
CA VAL A 340 -22.03 2.77 -4.79
C VAL A 340 -21.73 3.81 -3.73
N THR A 341 -22.76 4.42 -3.16
CA THR A 341 -22.62 5.46 -2.12
C THR A 341 -23.48 5.13 -0.91
N ASN A 342 -22.85 4.91 0.23
CA ASN A 342 -23.50 4.89 1.53
C ASN A 342 -23.42 6.28 2.18
N ASN A 343 -24.50 7.04 2.10
CA ASN A 343 -24.73 8.35 2.73
C ASN A 343 -25.65 8.25 3.96
N SER A 344 -25.59 7.12 4.67
CA SER A 344 -26.14 6.99 6.02
C SER A 344 -25.33 7.84 6.99
N SER A 345 -25.91 8.35 8.07
CA SER A 345 -25.15 9.00 9.16
C SER A 345 -24.39 8.00 10.03
N THR A 346 -24.86 6.74 10.12
CA THR A 346 -24.33 5.72 11.06
C THR A 346 -23.87 4.44 10.37
N GLY A 347 -24.34 4.16 9.16
CA GLY A 347 -24.14 2.90 8.47
C GLY A 347 -22.71 2.64 8.01
N SER A 348 -22.44 1.36 7.80
CA SER A 348 -21.21 0.83 7.18
C SER A 348 -21.46 0.36 5.74
N LEU A 349 -20.39 0.22 4.96
CA LEU A 349 -20.42 -0.36 3.61
C LEU A 349 -19.59 -1.64 3.57
N ALA A 350 -20.23 -2.78 3.34
CA ALA A 350 -19.59 -4.07 3.10
C ALA A 350 -19.80 -4.52 1.65
N PHE A 351 -18.71 -4.79 0.94
CA PHE A 351 -18.72 -5.32 -0.43
C PHE A 351 -17.91 -6.63 -0.49
N SER A 352 -18.61 -7.74 -0.71
CA SER A 352 -18.03 -9.09 -0.82
C SER A 352 -18.30 -9.76 -2.16
N GLY A 353 -19.06 -9.12 -3.05
CA GLY A 353 -19.49 -9.64 -4.34
C GLY A 353 -18.52 -9.35 -5.49
N THR A 354 -19.06 -9.14 -6.69
CA THR A 354 -18.27 -8.83 -7.91
C THR A 354 -18.77 -7.54 -8.55
N ALA A 355 -17.86 -6.64 -8.92
CA ALA A 355 -18.17 -5.41 -9.62
C ALA A 355 -17.34 -5.30 -10.91
N LYS A 356 -18.01 -5.15 -12.05
CA LYS A 356 -17.37 -4.97 -13.36
C LYS A 356 -18.01 -3.79 -14.09
N GLY A 357 -17.28 -2.69 -14.16
CA GLY A 357 -17.68 -1.45 -14.84
C GLY A 357 -16.50 -0.84 -15.60
N ALA A 358 -16.75 0.21 -16.38
CA ALA A 358 -15.68 1.06 -16.92
C ALA A 358 -14.91 1.71 -15.76
N ASN A 359 -15.63 2.37 -14.85
CA ASN A 359 -15.09 2.79 -13.56
C ASN A 359 -15.98 2.23 -12.43
N ALA A 360 -15.37 1.88 -11.29
CA ALA A 360 -16.07 1.44 -10.10
C ALA A 360 -15.73 2.37 -8.93
N ASN A 361 -16.74 3.06 -8.41
CA ASN A 361 -16.60 4.02 -7.32
C ASN A 361 -17.41 3.60 -6.11
N PHE A 362 -16.73 3.34 -4.99
CA PHE A 362 -17.33 3.00 -3.71
C PHE A 362 -17.05 4.11 -2.70
N VAL A 363 -18.12 4.66 -2.12
CA VAL A 363 -18.03 5.76 -1.15
C VAL A 363 -18.85 5.42 0.09
N ASN A 364 -18.23 5.53 1.25
CA ASN A 364 -18.90 5.46 2.54
C ASN A 364 -18.74 6.82 3.24
N GLU A 365 -19.81 7.60 3.26
CA GLU A 365 -19.93 8.86 3.99
C GLU A 365 -20.38 8.63 5.45
N GLY A 366 -20.92 7.45 5.77
CA GLY A 366 -21.42 7.13 7.11
C GLY A 366 -20.34 6.88 8.14
N ALA A 367 -20.72 6.99 9.42
CA ALA A 367 -19.80 6.85 10.55
C ALA A 367 -19.24 5.42 10.72
N GLY A 368 -19.92 4.40 10.17
CA GLY A 368 -19.41 3.04 10.09
C GLY A 368 -18.20 2.92 9.16
N GLY A 369 -17.53 1.77 9.18
CA GLY A 369 -16.37 1.50 8.31
C GLY A 369 -16.75 1.04 6.90
N MET A 370 -15.72 0.87 6.06
CA MET A 370 -15.83 0.25 4.73
C MET A 370 -15.03 -1.05 4.71
N ASN A 371 -15.63 -2.14 4.27
CA ASN A 371 -14.99 -3.44 4.13
C ASN A 371 -15.17 -3.99 2.71
N VAL A 372 -14.06 -4.17 1.99
CA VAL A 372 -14.00 -4.64 0.61
C VAL A 372 -13.26 -5.98 0.59
N THR A 373 -14.00 -7.06 0.36
CA THR A 373 -13.49 -8.43 0.22
C THR A 373 -13.83 -9.06 -1.15
N GLY A 374 -14.72 -8.40 -1.90
CA GLY A 374 -15.18 -8.79 -3.21
C GLY A 374 -14.23 -8.41 -4.35
N ALA A 375 -14.52 -8.90 -5.55
CA ALA A 375 -13.77 -8.60 -6.76
C ALA A 375 -14.25 -7.30 -7.41
N VAL A 376 -13.33 -6.43 -7.81
CA VAL A 376 -13.61 -5.16 -8.48
C VAL A 376 -12.69 -5.04 -9.69
N SER A 377 -13.27 -4.82 -10.87
CA SER A 377 -12.53 -4.67 -12.13
C SER A 377 -13.06 -3.55 -13.01
N GLY A 378 -12.17 -2.99 -13.83
CA GLY A 378 -12.44 -1.87 -14.74
C GLY A 378 -11.18 -1.07 -15.07
N THR A 379 -11.35 0.07 -15.74
CA THR A 379 -10.28 1.05 -15.97
C THR A 379 -9.87 1.75 -14.67
N LYS A 380 -10.84 2.06 -13.80
CA LYS A 380 -10.54 2.67 -12.50
C LYS A 380 -11.36 2.08 -11.38
N ALA A 381 -10.72 1.75 -10.26
CA ALA A 381 -11.38 1.48 -8.99
C ALA A 381 -11.08 2.61 -7.99
N ARG A 382 -12.11 3.16 -7.35
CA ARG A 382 -11.97 4.20 -6.34
C ARG A 382 -12.72 3.82 -5.07
N PHE A 383 -12.04 3.94 -3.93
CA PHE A 383 -12.59 3.69 -2.60
C PHE A 383 -12.40 4.92 -1.72
N ILE A 384 -13.50 5.51 -1.23
CA ILE A 384 -13.45 6.63 -0.29
C ILE A 384 -14.21 6.27 0.97
N ASN A 385 -13.53 6.33 2.11
CA ASN A 385 -14.12 6.04 3.41
C ASN A 385 -14.03 7.26 4.33
N ARG A 386 -15.16 7.71 4.89
CA ARG A 386 -15.22 8.87 5.81
C ARG A 386 -15.38 8.50 7.28
N GLY A 387 -15.95 7.34 7.59
CA GLY A 387 -16.15 6.84 8.96
C GLY A 387 -15.43 5.52 9.25
N GLY A 388 -15.37 5.12 10.52
CA GLY A 388 -14.82 3.83 10.93
C GLY A 388 -13.41 3.49 10.39
N LYS A 389 -13.17 2.20 10.18
CA LYS A 389 -11.95 1.65 9.56
C LYS A 389 -12.22 1.30 8.10
N LEU A 390 -11.26 1.57 7.21
CA LEU A 390 -11.25 1.05 5.85
C LEU A 390 -10.49 -0.28 5.81
N VAL A 391 -11.06 -1.29 5.20
CA VAL A 391 -10.43 -2.59 4.96
C VAL A 391 -10.58 -2.93 3.48
N ILE A 392 -9.45 -3.15 2.81
CA ILE A 392 -9.39 -3.86 1.53
C ILE A 392 -8.64 -5.15 1.83
N ALA A 393 -9.34 -6.29 1.87
CA ALA A 393 -8.82 -7.51 2.48
C ALA A 393 -7.72 -8.20 1.67
N ASN A 394 -6.89 -8.97 2.37
CA ASN A 394 -5.85 -9.83 1.79
C ASN A 394 -6.47 -11.08 1.15
N THR A 395 -6.87 -10.97 -0.11
CA THR A 395 -7.46 -12.08 -0.88
C THR A 395 -6.97 -12.04 -2.33
N ALA A 396 -5.65 -12.03 -2.57
CA ALA A 396 -4.96 -12.14 -3.87
C ALA A 396 -5.68 -11.49 -5.08
N ASP A 397 -5.25 -10.27 -5.45
CA ASP A 397 -5.56 -9.55 -6.70
C ASP A 397 -7.03 -9.39 -7.10
N LYS A 398 -7.97 -9.47 -6.15
CA LYS A 398 -9.41 -9.30 -6.45
C LYS A 398 -9.80 -7.89 -6.86
N VAL A 399 -9.10 -6.87 -6.37
CA VAL A 399 -9.22 -5.51 -6.90
C VAL A 399 -8.19 -5.38 -8.00
N ALA A 400 -8.62 -5.58 -9.25
CA ALA A 400 -7.78 -5.58 -10.45
C ALA A 400 -8.29 -4.54 -11.45
N ALA A 401 -7.63 -3.39 -11.55
CA ALA A 401 -8.03 -2.29 -12.44
C ALA A 401 -6.82 -1.58 -13.02
N ASP A 402 -6.98 -0.80 -14.09
CA ASP A 402 -5.85 -0.03 -14.63
C ASP A 402 -5.33 0.97 -13.59
N ARG A 403 -6.21 1.62 -12.83
CA ARG A 403 -5.83 2.51 -11.74
C ARG A 403 -6.67 2.26 -10.49
N VAL A 404 -6.01 2.24 -9.33
CA VAL A 404 -6.69 2.11 -8.03
C VAL A 404 -6.39 3.32 -7.13
N ASP A 405 -7.44 4.04 -6.74
CA ASP A 405 -7.36 5.15 -5.79
C ASP A 405 -8.06 4.77 -4.47
N VAL A 406 -7.33 4.86 -3.35
CA VAL A 406 -7.85 4.55 -2.02
C VAL A 406 -7.65 5.74 -1.10
N VAL A 407 -8.73 6.26 -0.52
CA VAL A 407 -8.67 7.40 0.40
C VAL A 407 -9.46 7.13 1.68
N ASN A 408 -8.80 7.21 2.82
CA ASN A 408 -9.42 7.05 4.13
C ASN A 408 -9.36 8.34 4.96
N TYR A 409 -10.52 8.75 5.50
CA TYR A 409 -10.69 9.82 6.48
C TYR A 409 -11.26 9.30 7.80
N GLY A 410 -11.59 8.00 7.88
CA GLY A 410 -12.14 7.36 9.08
C GLY A 410 -11.10 7.21 10.18
N ASN A 411 -11.50 7.48 11.42
CA ASN A 411 -10.62 7.44 12.59
C ASN A 411 -10.06 6.03 12.90
N GLY A 412 -10.69 4.98 12.39
CA GLY A 412 -10.25 3.59 12.59
C GLY A 412 -9.02 3.20 11.78
N GLY A 413 -8.53 4.09 10.91
CA GLY A 413 -7.39 3.81 10.03
C GLY A 413 -7.76 2.99 8.80
N ALA A 414 -6.74 2.47 8.14
CA ALA A 414 -6.87 1.67 6.93
C ALA A 414 -6.01 0.41 7.01
N SER A 415 -6.51 -0.72 6.51
CA SER A 415 -5.76 -1.95 6.28
C SER A 415 -5.93 -2.32 4.81
N ILE A 416 -4.81 -2.44 4.10
CA ILE A 416 -4.74 -2.62 2.66
C ILE A 416 -4.11 -3.99 2.35
N GLY A 417 -4.75 -4.72 1.44
CA GLY A 417 -4.36 -6.03 0.96
C GLY A 417 -4.57 -6.16 -0.55
N GLY A 418 -5.10 -7.30 -1.00
CA GLY A 418 -5.11 -7.79 -2.39
C GLY A 418 -5.57 -6.80 -3.46
N ILE A 419 -4.62 -6.02 -3.98
CA ILE A 419 -4.83 -5.04 -5.05
C ILE A 419 -3.78 -5.26 -6.15
N ASN A 420 -4.25 -5.46 -7.38
CA ASN A 420 -3.43 -5.35 -8.59
C ASN A 420 -3.85 -4.10 -9.38
N ALA A 421 -2.93 -3.17 -9.61
CA ALA A 421 -3.21 -1.95 -10.35
C ALA A 421 -2.25 -1.76 -11.54
N GLU A 422 -2.70 -2.06 -12.76
CA GLU A 422 -1.81 -2.16 -13.94
C GLU A 422 -1.00 -0.86 -14.20
N ASN A 423 -1.64 0.31 -14.11
CA ASN A 423 -1.05 1.63 -14.38
C ASN A 423 -0.91 2.53 -13.13
N GLY A 424 -1.25 2.02 -11.93
CA GLY A 424 -0.86 2.67 -10.68
C GLY A 424 -1.84 2.59 -9.52
N LEU A 425 -1.27 2.58 -8.31
CA LEU A 425 -1.94 2.50 -7.03
C LEU A 425 -1.64 3.74 -6.18
N TYR A 426 -2.69 4.44 -5.74
CA TYR A 426 -2.59 5.63 -4.90
C TYR A 426 -3.38 5.46 -3.62
N VAL A 427 -2.69 5.31 -2.49
CA VAL A 427 -3.30 5.17 -1.16
C VAL A 427 -2.99 6.40 -0.32
N VAL A 428 -4.03 7.05 0.19
CA VAL A 428 -3.90 8.17 1.13
C VAL A 428 -4.73 7.91 2.38
N ASN A 429 -4.06 7.77 3.52
CA ASN A 429 -4.72 7.67 4.82
C ASN A 429 -4.57 8.98 5.59
N HIS A 430 -5.69 9.60 5.96
CA HIS A 430 -5.70 10.86 6.70
C HIS A 430 -5.78 10.67 8.22
N LYS A 431 -6.29 9.54 8.71
CA LYS A 431 -6.54 9.33 10.15
C LYS A 431 -6.30 7.89 10.56
N GLY A 432 -6.00 7.65 11.83
CA GLY A 432 -5.68 6.31 12.35
C GLY A 432 -4.42 5.72 11.71
N ASN A 433 -4.12 4.46 12.02
CA ASN A 433 -2.96 3.76 11.43
C ASN A 433 -3.27 3.29 10.00
N LEU A 434 -2.25 3.24 9.16
CA LEU A 434 -2.31 2.58 7.85
C LEU A 434 -1.43 1.33 7.90
N SER A 435 -2.01 0.16 7.63
CA SER A 435 -1.27 -1.09 7.46
C SER A 435 -1.43 -1.64 6.05
N VAL A 436 -0.34 -2.19 5.50
CA VAL A 436 -0.34 -3.06 4.32
C VAL A 436 -0.07 -4.47 4.83
N ASP A 437 -1.10 -5.31 4.84
CA ASP A 437 -1.08 -6.65 5.47
C ASP A 437 -1.26 -7.79 4.46
N GLY A 438 -1.38 -7.44 3.17
CA GLY A 438 -1.45 -8.39 2.06
C GLY A 438 -0.62 -7.94 0.87
N HIS A 439 -0.96 -8.45 -0.30
CA HIS A 439 -0.22 -8.22 -1.53
C HIS A 439 -0.79 -7.01 -2.31
N VAL A 440 0.08 -6.07 -2.67
CA VAL A 440 -0.22 -4.98 -3.59
C VAL A 440 0.79 -5.00 -4.74
N THR A 441 0.30 -4.95 -5.98
CA THR A 441 1.09 -5.08 -7.21
C THR A 441 0.71 -4.01 -8.23
N THR A 442 1.64 -3.73 -9.16
CA THR A 442 1.36 -2.95 -10.36
C THR A 442 2.01 -3.56 -11.60
N GLY A 443 1.53 -3.17 -12.78
CA GLY A 443 2.19 -3.46 -14.05
C GLY A 443 3.49 -2.69 -14.24
N ASP A 444 4.11 -2.88 -15.40
CA ASP A 444 5.41 -2.33 -15.78
C ASP A 444 5.41 -0.78 -15.76
N ASP A 445 6.51 -0.18 -15.29
CA ASP A 445 6.73 1.27 -15.20
C ASP A 445 5.67 2.06 -14.38
N ALA A 446 4.74 1.37 -13.72
CA ALA A 446 3.68 1.99 -12.94
C ALA A 446 4.14 2.48 -11.56
N THR A 447 3.27 3.26 -10.90
CA THR A 447 3.56 3.87 -9.59
C THR A 447 2.70 3.24 -8.49
N ILE A 448 3.36 2.82 -7.41
CA ILE A 448 2.75 2.60 -6.09
C ILE A 448 3.11 3.80 -5.20
N SER A 449 2.09 4.55 -4.79
CA SER A 449 2.25 5.68 -3.84
C SER A 449 1.35 5.47 -2.63
N ILE A 450 1.97 5.22 -1.48
CA ILE A 450 1.30 5.02 -0.19
C ILE A 450 1.70 6.13 0.77
N ARG A 451 0.73 6.98 1.10
CA ARG A 451 0.92 8.14 1.98
C ARG A 451 0.03 8.05 3.21
N ASN A 452 0.66 8.14 4.37
CA ASN A 452 0.00 8.35 5.65
C ASN A 452 0.18 9.81 6.06
N ALA A 453 -0.90 10.59 6.12
CA ALA A 453 -0.87 12.04 6.24
C ALA A 453 -0.57 12.52 7.67
N GLU A 454 -0.34 13.83 7.83
CA GLU A 454 0.10 14.44 9.10
C GLU A 454 -0.84 14.17 10.28
N THR A 455 -2.15 14.10 10.03
CA THR A 455 -3.17 13.82 11.05
C THR A 455 -3.38 12.33 11.33
N ALA A 456 -2.61 11.45 10.69
CA ALA A 456 -2.72 10.02 10.83
C ALA A 456 -1.81 9.45 11.94
N GLY A 457 -1.90 8.15 12.17
CA GLY A 457 -1.07 7.39 13.11
C GLY A 457 0.15 6.78 12.43
N LYS A 458 0.47 5.53 12.75
CA LYS A 458 1.61 4.76 12.22
C LYS A 458 1.37 4.29 10.78
N LEU A 459 2.41 4.25 9.94
CA LEU A 459 2.43 3.46 8.71
C LEU A 459 3.15 2.13 8.96
N ALA A 460 2.54 1.00 8.61
CA ALA A 460 3.16 -0.31 8.72
C ALA A 460 3.03 -1.10 7.40
N VAL A 461 4.12 -1.68 6.93
CA VAL A 461 4.07 -2.86 6.05
C VAL A 461 4.20 -4.05 6.98
N GLY A 462 3.08 -4.72 7.28
CA GLY A 462 3.02 -5.84 8.22
C GLY A 462 3.84 -7.03 7.73
N SER A 463 4.06 -8.04 8.58
CA SER A 463 4.90 -9.21 8.24
C SER A 463 4.41 -10.00 7.02
N ASN A 464 3.10 -10.01 6.77
CA ASN A 464 2.47 -10.62 5.59
C ASN A 464 2.28 -9.62 4.43
N GLY A 465 2.65 -8.35 4.66
CA GLY A 465 2.55 -7.28 3.69
C GLY A 465 3.58 -7.42 2.60
N HIS A 466 3.12 -7.36 1.35
CA HIS A 466 3.96 -7.41 0.18
C HIS A 466 3.64 -6.26 -0.76
N ILE A 467 4.60 -5.35 -0.96
CA ILE A 467 4.50 -4.27 -1.94
C ILE A 467 5.43 -4.63 -3.09
N ASP A 468 4.89 -4.88 -4.28
CA ASP A 468 5.64 -5.20 -5.49
C ASP A 468 5.38 -4.18 -6.58
N GLY A 469 6.29 -3.23 -6.72
CA GLY A 469 6.32 -2.32 -7.86
C GLY A 469 7.18 -2.85 -9.00
N GLN A 470 6.93 -2.33 -10.19
CA GLN A 470 7.75 -2.55 -11.39
C GLN A 470 8.14 -1.21 -12.03
N GLY A 471 8.31 -0.17 -11.22
CA GLY A 471 8.54 1.20 -11.70
C GLY A 471 8.88 2.12 -10.54
N LYS A 472 7.87 2.77 -9.95
CA LYS A 472 8.06 3.68 -8.80
C LYS A 472 7.35 3.18 -7.56
N VAL A 473 8.06 3.09 -6.45
CA VAL A 473 7.49 2.78 -5.13
C VAL A 473 7.79 3.92 -4.16
N ALA A 474 6.75 4.58 -3.66
CA ALA A 474 6.86 5.68 -2.71
C ALA A 474 6.06 5.38 -1.43
N LEU A 475 6.76 5.20 -0.32
CA LEU A 475 6.18 5.03 1.01
C LEU A 475 6.48 6.29 1.84
N ARG A 476 5.44 7.01 2.25
CA ARG A 476 5.60 8.26 3.01
C ARG A 476 4.74 8.24 4.27
N ASN A 477 5.37 8.36 5.43
CA ASN A 477 4.69 8.58 6.69
C ASN A 477 4.93 9.99 7.22
N GLN A 478 3.84 10.75 7.36
CA GLN A 478 3.80 12.04 8.05
C GLN A 478 3.01 11.95 9.35
N GLY A 479 2.33 10.84 9.60
CA GLY A 479 1.55 10.61 10.81
C GLY A 479 2.41 10.28 12.03
N ALA A 480 1.79 10.32 13.21
CA ALA A 480 2.46 10.01 14.48
C ALA A 480 2.98 8.56 14.55
N ASN A 481 3.77 8.24 15.57
CA ASN A 481 4.17 6.85 15.91
C ASN A 481 5.07 6.12 14.89
N GLY A 482 5.53 6.76 13.82
CA GLY A 482 6.60 6.21 12.98
C GLY A 482 6.15 5.36 11.80
N MET A 483 7.15 4.74 11.18
CA MET A 483 6.99 3.80 10.08
C MET A 483 7.67 2.48 10.43
N THR A 484 7.01 1.36 10.14
CA THR A 484 7.62 0.03 10.24
C THR A 484 7.48 -0.74 8.93
N ILE A 485 8.56 -1.39 8.51
CA ILE A 485 8.57 -2.33 7.39
C ILE A 485 8.97 -3.68 7.96
N ASP A 486 7.99 -4.51 8.31
CA ASP A 486 8.18 -5.91 8.74
C ASP A 486 8.08 -6.88 7.56
N GLY A 487 7.27 -6.54 6.56
CA GLY A 487 7.07 -7.33 5.33
C GLY A 487 8.11 -7.06 4.23
N LYS A 488 7.69 -7.27 2.98
CA LYS A 488 8.57 -7.14 1.81
C LYS A 488 8.17 -5.96 0.93
N VAL A 489 9.16 -5.14 0.55
CA VAL A 489 9.04 -4.10 -0.47
C VAL A 489 9.96 -4.46 -1.63
N THR A 490 9.40 -4.81 -2.78
CA THR A 490 10.14 -5.05 -4.03
C THR A 490 9.80 -3.94 -5.01
N ASN A 491 10.81 -3.46 -5.74
CA ASN A 491 10.60 -2.69 -6.94
C ASN A 491 11.58 -3.18 -7.99
N ASP A 492 11.10 -4.09 -8.83
CA ASP A 492 11.93 -4.80 -9.81
C ASP A 492 11.37 -4.55 -11.20
N ASN A 493 11.99 -3.61 -11.91
CA ASN A 493 11.65 -3.28 -13.29
C ASN A 493 12.64 -3.98 -14.20
N ALA A 494 12.15 -4.64 -15.26
CA ALA A 494 12.98 -5.36 -16.22
C ALA A 494 14.07 -4.50 -16.90
N LEU A 495 13.91 -3.17 -16.92
CA LEU A 495 14.84 -2.18 -17.47
C LEU A 495 15.89 -1.68 -16.46
N GLY A 496 15.84 -2.09 -15.19
CA GLY A 496 16.81 -1.70 -14.15
C GLY A 496 16.78 -0.21 -13.76
N ASN A 497 15.66 0.47 -14.01
CA ASN A 497 15.49 1.91 -13.76
C ASN A 497 14.51 2.20 -12.62
N ALA A 498 14.23 1.23 -11.75
CA ALA A 498 13.23 1.36 -10.70
C ALA A 498 13.58 2.47 -9.69
N GLU A 499 12.58 3.20 -9.21
CA GLU A 499 12.77 4.25 -8.19
C GLU A 499 12.02 3.93 -6.90
N THR A 500 12.75 3.68 -5.81
CA THR A 500 12.15 3.45 -4.48
C THR A 500 12.44 4.59 -3.52
N SER A 501 11.40 5.16 -2.91
CA SER A 501 11.50 6.22 -1.91
C SER A 501 10.75 5.83 -0.64
N ILE A 502 11.48 5.72 0.48
CA ILE A 502 10.92 5.43 1.79
C ILE A 502 11.21 6.63 2.68
N ILE A 503 10.17 7.37 3.07
CA ILE A 503 10.28 8.64 3.79
C ILE A 503 9.44 8.58 5.07
N ASN A 504 10.10 8.63 6.23
CA ASN A 504 9.44 8.79 7.52
C ASN A 504 9.72 10.19 8.09
N GLU A 505 8.67 10.96 8.34
CA GLU A 505 8.80 12.33 8.83
C GLU A 505 8.61 12.49 10.34
N ASN A 506 7.87 11.57 10.97
CA ASN A 506 7.51 11.60 12.39
C ASN A 506 7.69 10.22 13.03
N GLY A 507 8.01 10.15 14.33
CA GLY A 507 8.29 8.89 15.04
C GLY A 507 9.53 8.15 14.53
N ALA A 508 9.80 6.93 14.99
CA ALA A 508 10.96 6.16 14.53
C ALA A 508 10.68 5.43 13.21
N LEU A 509 11.70 5.25 12.38
CA LEU A 509 11.68 4.33 11.25
C LEU A 509 12.33 3.00 11.66
N LEU A 510 11.58 1.91 11.57
CA LEU A 510 12.06 0.55 11.76
C LEU A 510 11.97 -0.23 10.44
N VAL A 511 13.12 -0.66 9.93
CA VAL A 511 13.21 -1.64 8.85
C VAL A 511 13.57 -2.99 9.47
N ASN A 512 12.67 -3.95 9.34
CA ASN A 512 12.76 -5.28 9.94
C ASN A 512 12.57 -6.41 8.92
N GLY A 513 11.86 -6.15 7.82
CA GLY A 513 11.70 -7.08 6.70
C GLY A 513 12.69 -6.84 5.56
N LYS A 514 12.29 -7.25 4.36
CA LYS A 514 13.12 -7.23 3.15
C LYS A 514 12.77 -6.02 2.26
N ILE A 515 13.79 -5.32 1.78
CA ILE A 515 13.65 -4.30 0.72
C ILE A 515 14.54 -4.72 -0.44
N ASN A 516 13.98 -4.82 -1.65
CA ASN A 516 14.71 -5.17 -2.87
C ASN A 516 14.37 -4.16 -3.98
N ASN A 517 15.37 -3.51 -4.57
CA ASN A 517 15.15 -2.52 -5.63
C ASN A 517 16.18 -2.67 -6.75
N ASN A 518 15.70 -2.70 -7.99
CA ASN A 518 16.54 -2.71 -9.19
C ASN A 518 16.57 -1.31 -9.84
N GLY A 519 17.27 -0.38 -9.18
CA GLY A 519 17.46 1.01 -9.60
C GLY A 519 17.84 1.96 -8.44
N ASN A 520 17.39 3.21 -8.49
CA ASN A 520 17.73 4.17 -7.44
C ASN A 520 16.83 4.01 -6.20
N MET A 521 17.43 3.96 -5.01
CA MET A 521 16.71 3.91 -3.73
C MET A 521 17.12 5.05 -2.78
N ALA A 522 16.12 5.64 -2.13
CA ALA A 522 16.32 6.55 -1.00
C ALA A 522 15.52 6.11 0.22
N ILE A 523 16.19 5.98 1.36
CA ILE A 523 15.58 5.78 2.68
C ILE A 523 15.88 7.02 3.52
N LYS A 524 14.87 7.77 3.93
CA LYS A 524 14.99 9.04 4.65
C LYS A 524 14.14 9.01 5.93
N ASN A 525 14.77 9.31 7.07
CA ASN A 525 14.08 9.52 8.33
C ASN A 525 14.36 10.93 8.88
N THR A 526 13.33 11.76 9.05
CA THR A 526 13.39 13.02 9.82
C THR A 526 12.66 12.93 11.17
N GLY A 527 12.07 11.77 11.49
CA GLY A 527 11.47 11.52 12.79
C GLY A 527 12.51 11.27 13.89
N SER A 528 12.20 10.48 14.92
CA SER A 528 13.04 10.38 16.13
C SER A 528 14.34 9.60 15.95
N GLY A 529 14.39 8.60 15.06
CA GLY A 529 15.58 7.79 14.76
C GLY A 529 15.30 6.69 13.74
N MET A 530 16.36 6.02 13.27
CA MET A 530 16.27 4.95 12.27
C MET A 530 16.96 3.67 12.76
N THR A 531 16.28 2.53 12.59
CA THR A 531 16.85 1.21 12.84
C THR A 531 16.65 0.28 11.64
N ILE A 532 17.75 -0.27 11.12
CA ILE A 532 17.77 -1.43 10.21
C ILE A 532 18.10 -2.63 11.09
N SER A 533 17.08 -3.38 11.50
CA SER A 533 17.19 -4.39 12.55
C SER A 533 17.85 -5.69 12.08
N LYS A 534 18.04 -6.64 13.00
CA LYS A 534 18.72 -7.92 12.74
C LYS A 534 18.08 -8.79 11.66
N ASN A 535 16.77 -8.64 11.44
CA ASN A 535 16.02 -9.41 10.44
C ASN A 535 16.02 -8.73 9.07
N ALA A 536 16.46 -7.47 8.99
CA ALA A 536 16.35 -6.69 7.78
C ALA A 536 17.43 -7.08 6.76
N VAL A 537 16.99 -7.16 5.50
CA VAL A 537 17.86 -7.29 4.33
C VAL A 537 17.45 -6.22 3.33
N VAL A 538 18.35 -5.27 3.07
CA VAL A 538 18.17 -4.22 2.06
C VAL A 538 19.09 -4.51 0.89
N THR A 539 18.53 -4.78 -0.28
CA THR A 539 19.27 -5.02 -1.53
C THR A 539 18.91 -3.94 -2.55
N ASN A 540 19.92 -3.35 -3.19
CA ASN A 540 19.72 -2.33 -4.21
C ASN A 540 20.73 -2.45 -5.37
N GLU A 541 20.29 -2.25 -6.60
CA GLU A 541 21.18 -2.04 -7.76
C GLU A 541 21.03 -0.60 -8.25
N GLY A 542 22.07 0.21 -8.28
CA GLY A 542 22.01 1.64 -8.62
C GLY A 542 22.47 2.53 -7.47
N GLN A 543 21.94 3.76 -7.38
CA GLN A 543 22.28 4.66 -6.27
C GLN A 543 21.46 4.35 -5.03
N LEU A 544 22.11 4.11 -3.89
CA LEU A 544 21.47 3.98 -2.58
C LEU A 544 21.80 5.19 -1.68
N LYS A 545 20.78 5.87 -1.18
CA LYS A 545 20.92 6.98 -0.22
C LYS A 545 20.13 6.71 1.05
N VAL A 546 20.83 6.50 2.17
CA VAL A 546 20.22 6.31 3.49
C VAL A 546 20.51 7.54 4.35
N LYS A 547 19.47 8.23 4.84
CA LYS A 547 19.60 9.49 5.58
C LYS A 547 18.80 9.48 6.87
N ASN A 548 19.45 9.78 7.99
CA ASN A 548 18.79 10.02 9.27
C ASN A 548 19.08 11.43 9.80
N TYR A 549 18.02 12.12 10.22
CA TYR A 549 18.08 13.42 10.90
C TYR A 549 17.57 13.34 12.35
N GLY A 550 17.10 12.16 12.78
CA GLY A 550 16.53 11.95 14.11
C GLY A 550 17.58 11.86 15.22
N ALA A 551 17.29 12.49 16.36
CA ALA A 551 18.20 12.57 17.52
C ALA A 551 18.60 11.20 18.11
N GLY A 552 17.78 10.16 17.91
CA GLY A 552 18.09 8.78 18.28
C GLY A 552 19.20 8.13 17.44
N GLY A 553 19.63 8.77 16.36
CA GLY A 553 20.67 8.26 15.47
C GLY A 553 20.19 7.18 14.49
N MET A 554 21.16 6.52 13.87
CA MET A 554 20.97 5.45 12.91
C MET A 554 21.63 4.18 13.44
N THR A 555 20.85 3.11 13.63
CA THR A 555 21.37 1.80 14.06
C THR A 555 21.17 0.78 12.95
N ILE A 556 22.24 0.07 12.58
CA ILE A 556 22.25 -1.00 11.58
C ILE A 556 22.72 -2.28 12.28
N VAL A 557 21.87 -3.30 12.23
CA VAL A 557 22.12 -4.66 12.73
C VAL A 557 21.87 -5.69 11.61
N GLY A 558 21.05 -5.35 10.62
CA GLY A 558 20.80 -6.16 9.43
C GLY A 558 21.86 -6.01 8.35
N ASP A 559 21.58 -6.59 7.17
CA ASP A 559 22.46 -6.51 6.01
C ASP A 559 21.96 -5.45 5.02
N VAL A 560 22.88 -4.60 4.56
CA VAL A 560 22.64 -3.65 3.47
C VAL A 560 23.62 -3.95 2.35
N ASN A 561 23.07 -4.42 1.22
CA ASN A 561 23.81 -4.82 0.03
C ASN A 561 23.46 -3.88 -1.12
N ASN A 562 24.47 -3.40 -1.84
CA ASN A 562 24.27 -2.54 -2.99
C ASN A 562 25.25 -2.87 -4.13
N THR A 563 24.84 -2.60 -5.37
CA THR A 563 25.73 -2.49 -6.54
C THR A 563 25.61 -1.07 -7.09
N GLY A 564 26.65 -0.24 -7.04
CA GLY A 564 26.61 1.17 -7.47
C GLY A 564 26.93 2.17 -6.35
N ASN A 565 26.60 3.46 -6.52
CA ASN A 565 27.01 4.48 -5.54
C ASN A 565 26.15 4.46 -4.27
N VAL A 566 26.79 4.36 -3.11
CA VAL A 566 26.12 4.35 -1.79
C VAL A 566 26.48 5.57 -0.97
N THR A 567 25.50 6.12 -0.26
CA THR A 567 25.76 7.13 0.77
C THR A 567 24.88 6.96 1.99
N PHE A 568 25.51 6.86 3.16
CA PHE A 568 24.89 6.97 4.46
C PHE A 568 25.15 8.35 5.06
N TYR A 569 24.09 9.07 5.41
CA TYR A 569 24.14 10.34 6.13
C TYR A 569 23.45 10.22 7.48
N ASN A 570 24.14 10.63 8.53
CA ASN A 570 23.56 10.78 9.86
C ASN A 570 23.84 12.18 10.40
N ASP A 571 22.78 12.95 10.60
CA ASP A 571 22.88 14.37 10.97
C ASP A 571 22.58 14.63 12.46
N ALA A 572 22.09 13.64 13.20
CA ALA A 572 21.84 13.72 14.65
C ALA A 572 22.03 12.36 15.31
N GLY A 573 22.36 12.35 16.60
CA GLY A 573 22.67 11.11 17.34
C GLY A 573 23.90 10.37 16.79
N LYS A 574 24.11 9.12 17.22
CA LYS A 574 25.24 8.29 16.77
C LYS A 574 24.81 7.35 15.64
N MET A 575 25.63 7.21 14.60
CA MET A 575 25.49 6.12 13.65
C MET A 575 26.19 4.87 14.19
N LYS A 576 25.50 3.73 14.24
CA LYS A 576 26.00 2.49 14.83
C LYS A 576 25.80 1.32 13.88
N LEU A 577 26.87 0.63 13.51
CA LEU A 577 26.79 -0.77 13.08
C LEU A 577 26.95 -1.60 14.36
N ALA A 578 25.83 -2.11 14.87
CA ALA A 578 25.76 -2.75 16.16
C ALA A 578 25.68 -4.28 16.03
N THR A 579 26.05 -4.96 17.11
CA THR A 579 25.83 -6.39 17.30
C THR A 579 24.62 -6.57 18.22
N THR A 580 23.81 -7.58 17.96
CA THR A 580 22.72 -7.98 18.87
C THR A 580 23.27 -8.31 20.25
N GLU A 581 22.44 -8.17 21.28
CA GLU A 581 22.83 -8.46 22.67
C GLU A 581 23.28 -9.91 22.86
N ASP A 582 22.72 -10.84 22.10
CA ASP A 582 23.10 -12.26 22.08
C ASP A 582 24.36 -12.56 21.24
N GLY A 583 24.95 -11.55 20.58
CA GLY A 583 26.14 -11.71 19.75
C GLY A 583 25.91 -12.39 18.38
N THR A 584 24.69 -12.82 18.07
CA THR A 584 24.41 -13.68 16.90
C THR A 584 24.39 -12.95 15.56
N LYS A 585 24.11 -11.65 15.54
CA LYS A 585 24.01 -10.85 14.32
C LYS A 585 24.66 -9.50 14.52
N ALA A 586 25.44 -9.07 13.52
CA ALA A 586 26.03 -7.75 13.46
C ALA A 586 25.63 -7.04 12.17
N GLY A 587 25.58 -5.70 12.23
CA GLY A 587 25.30 -4.88 11.07
C GLY A 587 26.38 -4.99 10.00
N ASN A 588 25.96 -5.22 8.76
CA ASN A 588 26.86 -5.33 7.62
C ASN A 588 26.45 -4.37 6.51
N ILE A 589 27.44 -3.71 5.90
CA ILE A 589 27.30 -2.94 4.68
C ILE A 589 28.24 -3.57 3.65
N THR A 590 27.69 -4.03 2.53
CA THR A 590 28.44 -4.56 1.39
C THR A 590 28.05 -3.77 0.14
N ASN A 591 29.04 -3.23 -0.56
CA ASN A 591 28.84 -2.56 -1.83
C ASN A 591 29.72 -3.21 -2.89
N GLU A 592 29.10 -3.80 -3.91
CA GLU A 592 29.79 -4.63 -4.91
C GLU A 592 30.44 -3.79 -6.03
N ASP A 593 29.91 -2.59 -6.28
CA ASP A 593 30.47 -1.66 -7.27
C ASP A 593 30.21 -0.21 -6.84
N GLY A 594 30.94 0.76 -7.39
CA GLY A 594 30.77 2.19 -7.11
C GLY A 594 31.38 2.64 -5.78
N ARG A 595 31.18 3.92 -5.47
CA ARG A 595 31.73 4.57 -4.26
C ARG A 595 30.82 4.36 -3.05
N LEU A 596 31.43 4.03 -1.90
CA LEU A 596 30.76 4.00 -0.60
C LEU A 596 31.18 5.19 0.28
N ILE A 597 30.18 5.98 0.71
CA ILE A 597 30.37 7.08 1.67
C ILE A 597 29.55 6.83 2.94
N ILE A 598 30.20 6.91 4.10
CA ILE A 598 29.56 6.94 5.41
C ILE A 598 29.92 8.25 6.09
N TRP A 599 28.94 9.12 6.32
CA TRP A 599 29.19 10.48 6.79
C TRP A 599 28.25 10.90 7.94
N SER A 600 28.84 11.09 9.11
CA SER A 600 28.22 11.73 10.27
C SER A 600 28.49 13.24 10.26
N ARG A 601 27.43 14.05 10.35
CA ARG A 601 27.45 15.51 10.12
C ARG A 601 26.66 16.26 11.18
N ASN A 602 26.75 17.58 11.17
CA ASN A 602 25.86 18.48 11.92
C ASN A 602 25.83 18.11 13.43
N ASN A 603 24.66 17.73 13.94
CA ASN A 603 24.43 17.39 15.34
C ASN A 603 24.69 15.91 15.65
N SER A 604 25.25 15.15 14.71
CA SER A 604 25.61 13.76 14.95
C SER A 604 26.80 13.68 15.91
N THR A 605 26.78 12.69 16.81
CA THR A 605 27.77 12.51 17.87
C THR A 605 28.86 11.51 17.53
N GLY A 606 28.79 10.86 16.37
CA GLY A 606 29.85 9.96 15.89
C GLY A 606 29.38 8.81 15.02
N ILE A 607 30.35 7.97 14.65
CA ILE A 607 30.17 6.68 13.97
C ILE A 607 30.82 5.60 14.83
N SER A 608 30.11 4.49 15.05
CA SER A 608 30.70 3.28 15.65
C SER A 608 30.40 2.02 14.85
N ALA A 609 31.38 1.15 14.72
CA ALA A 609 31.27 -0.18 14.14
C ALA A 609 31.74 -1.21 15.16
N ALA A 610 30.84 -2.11 15.59
CA ALA A 610 31.14 -3.17 16.55
C ALA A 610 32.15 -4.18 16.00
N SER A 611 32.80 -4.96 16.87
CA SER A 611 33.89 -5.87 16.50
C SER A 611 33.51 -6.95 15.46
N SER A 612 32.26 -7.39 15.46
CA SER A 612 31.75 -8.37 14.49
C SER A 612 31.07 -7.76 13.25
N SER A 613 31.00 -6.42 13.17
CA SER A 613 30.40 -5.72 12.03
C SER A 613 31.33 -5.65 10.82
N LYS A 614 30.76 -5.49 9.62
CA LYS A 614 31.50 -5.40 8.36
C LYS A 614 31.12 -4.19 7.53
N ILE A 615 32.11 -3.53 6.97
CA ILE A 615 31.98 -2.50 5.94
C ILE A 615 32.87 -2.93 4.77
N ILE A 616 32.26 -3.34 3.66
CA ILE A 616 32.95 -3.94 2.52
C ILE A 616 32.58 -3.14 1.26
N ASN A 617 33.59 -2.75 0.49
CA ASN A 617 33.41 -2.13 -0.83
C ASN A 617 34.29 -2.85 -1.88
N ASN A 618 33.67 -3.70 -2.71
CA ASN A 618 34.33 -4.52 -3.75
C ASN A 618 34.44 -3.80 -5.10
N GLY A 619 34.07 -2.53 -5.16
CA GLY A 619 34.19 -1.76 -6.39
C GLY A 619 35.67 -1.55 -6.72
N ASN A 620 36.22 -2.34 -7.64
CA ASN A 620 37.62 -2.24 -8.05
C ASN A 620 37.96 -0.80 -8.47
N GLY A 621 38.95 -0.20 -7.82
CA GLY A 621 39.35 1.19 -8.04
C GLY A 621 38.41 2.26 -7.46
N ASN A 622 37.27 1.88 -6.87
CA ASN A 622 36.35 2.81 -6.24
C ASN A 622 36.75 3.16 -4.79
N SER A 623 36.44 4.38 -4.38
CA SER A 623 36.83 4.88 -3.07
C SER A 623 35.86 4.50 -1.95
N LEU A 624 36.38 4.23 -0.75
CA LEU A 624 35.63 4.21 0.50
C LEU A 624 35.94 5.47 1.32
N ALA A 625 34.91 6.18 1.79
CA ALA A 625 35.09 7.30 2.70
C ALA A 625 34.24 7.17 3.97
N ILE A 626 34.90 7.20 5.13
CA ILE A 626 34.26 7.28 6.46
C ILE A 626 34.62 8.62 7.09
N LYS A 627 33.62 9.45 7.38
CA LYS A 627 33.84 10.82 7.85
C LYS A 627 32.94 11.16 9.04
N HIS A 628 33.53 11.71 10.09
CA HIS A 628 32.78 12.35 11.18
C HIS A 628 33.13 13.83 11.25
N THR A 629 32.19 14.68 10.84
CA THR A 629 32.25 16.14 10.91
C THR A 629 31.14 16.71 11.81
N GLY A 630 30.56 15.86 12.66
CA GLY A 630 29.55 16.26 13.63
C GLY A 630 30.18 16.86 14.89
N THR A 631 29.41 16.85 15.97
CA THR A 631 29.84 17.39 17.27
C THR A 631 29.85 16.27 18.30
N THR A 632 31.02 15.94 18.82
CA THR A 632 31.20 14.95 19.88
C THR A 632 31.65 15.62 21.16
N ALA A 633 31.07 15.21 22.30
CA ALA A 633 31.49 15.70 23.60
C ALA A 633 32.97 15.39 23.87
N ALA A 634 33.65 16.28 24.59
CA ALA A 634 35.07 16.09 24.94
C ALA A 634 35.29 14.73 25.65
N GLY A 635 36.36 14.03 25.26
CA GLY A 635 36.69 12.69 25.77
C GLY A 635 35.78 11.55 25.30
N SER A 636 34.76 11.83 24.49
CA SER A 636 33.94 10.80 23.86
C SER A 636 34.47 10.44 22.47
N LYS A 637 34.25 9.20 22.04
CA LYS A 637 34.69 8.72 20.71
C LYS A 637 33.78 9.22 19.60
N GLY A 638 34.31 10.09 18.73
CA GLY A 638 33.65 10.53 17.51
C GLY A 638 33.71 9.47 16.40
N LEU A 639 34.85 8.78 16.29
CA LEU A 639 34.97 7.53 15.52
C LEU A 639 35.37 6.37 16.42
N ASP A 640 34.64 5.27 16.33
CA ASP A 640 34.90 4.03 17.08
C ASP A 640 34.77 2.82 16.14
N LEU A 641 35.87 2.44 15.49
CA LEU A 641 35.89 1.46 14.41
C LEU A 641 36.56 0.17 14.87
N GLN A 642 35.75 -0.83 15.22
CA GLN A 642 36.22 -2.09 15.79
C GLN A 642 36.01 -3.29 14.86
N GLY A 643 35.19 -3.16 13.82
CA GLY A 643 34.84 -4.23 12.87
C GLY A 643 35.84 -4.41 11.72
N THR A 644 35.44 -5.18 10.71
CA THR A 644 36.19 -5.34 9.45
C THR A 644 35.81 -4.24 8.46
N ILE A 645 36.81 -3.55 7.92
CA ILE A 645 36.67 -2.54 6.89
C ILE A 645 37.56 -2.94 5.71
N ARG A 646 36.97 -3.22 4.55
CA ARG A 646 37.74 -3.57 3.33
C ARG A 646 37.29 -2.74 2.15
N ASN A 647 38.25 -2.30 1.34
CA ASN A 647 38.01 -1.60 0.09
C ASN A 647 39.04 -1.98 -0.99
N ASP A 648 38.56 -2.25 -2.20
CA ASP A 648 39.43 -2.63 -3.34
C ASP A 648 40.09 -1.41 -4.03
N GLY A 649 39.79 -0.19 -3.56
CA GLY A 649 40.39 1.05 -4.05
C GLY A 649 40.96 1.92 -2.92
N GLU A 650 40.88 3.24 -3.06
CA GLU A 650 41.38 4.18 -2.04
C GLU A 650 40.45 4.33 -0.84
N THR A 651 41.00 4.31 0.37
CA THR A 651 40.23 4.44 1.61
C THR A 651 40.60 5.70 2.36
N ALA A 652 39.59 6.48 2.76
CA ALA A 652 39.76 7.71 3.53
C ALA A 652 38.90 7.72 4.80
N ILE A 653 39.54 7.65 5.97
CA ILE A 653 38.93 7.71 7.29
C ILE A 653 39.31 9.05 7.94
N ASN A 654 38.32 9.87 8.28
CA ASN A 654 38.57 11.21 8.83
C ASN A 654 37.68 11.50 10.04
N ASN A 655 38.31 11.89 11.15
CA ASN A 655 37.63 12.34 12.36
C ASN A 655 37.89 13.82 12.60
N TYR A 656 36.86 14.64 12.79
CA TYR A 656 36.99 16.08 13.05
C TYR A 656 36.53 16.51 14.44
N SER A 657 35.94 15.62 15.24
CA SER A 657 35.47 15.91 16.60
C SER A 657 35.52 14.64 17.47
N GLY A 658 35.71 14.81 18.78
CA GLY A 658 35.88 13.68 19.71
C GLY A 658 37.13 12.83 19.43
N ASP A 659 37.28 11.75 20.18
CA ASP A 659 38.41 10.84 20.05
C ASP A 659 38.23 9.89 18.85
N MET A 660 39.33 9.52 18.21
CA MET A 660 39.37 8.43 17.24
C MET A 660 39.84 7.16 17.95
N TYR A 661 39.07 6.09 17.84
CA TYR A 661 39.44 4.76 18.33
C TYR A 661 39.31 3.72 17.21
N ILE A 662 40.39 3.00 16.95
CA ILE A 662 40.44 1.94 15.92
C ILE A 662 41.00 0.67 16.52
N SER A 663 40.19 -0.38 16.56
CA SER A 663 40.61 -1.73 16.98
C SER A 663 40.21 -2.80 15.97
N GLY A 664 39.68 -2.39 14.82
CA GLY A 664 39.23 -3.28 13.75
C GLY A 664 40.33 -3.63 12.75
N ASN A 665 39.95 -4.47 11.78
CA ASN A 665 40.80 -4.87 10.66
C ASN A 665 40.49 -3.97 9.46
N ILE A 666 41.45 -3.16 9.03
CA ILE A 666 41.29 -2.21 7.93
C ILE A 666 42.21 -2.66 6.78
N GLN A 667 41.62 -2.99 5.64
CA GLN A 667 42.34 -3.36 4.42
C GLN A 667 41.96 -2.42 3.27
N SER A 668 42.96 -1.96 2.52
CA SER A 668 42.76 -1.15 1.32
C SER A 668 43.72 -1.59 0.21
N ASP A 669 43.20 -2.03 -0.93
CA ASP A 669 44.05 -2.41 -2.08
C ASP A 669 44.59 -1.14 -2.80
N GLY A 670 43.95 0.00 -2.58
CA GLY A 670 44.49 1.33 -2.89
C GLY A 670 45.17 2.01 -1.70
N SER A 671 45.52 3.29 -1.85
CA SER A 671 46.10 4.09 -0.76
C SER A 671 45.13 4.25 0.41
N LEU A 672 45.64 4.17 1.63
CA LEU A 672 44.86 4.28 2.87
C LEU A 672 45.24 5.56 3.63
N GLY A 673 44.27 6.43 3.87
CA GLY A 673 44.41 7.61 4.72
C GLY A 673 43.55 7.51 5.97
N ILE A 674 44.18 7.54 7.15
CA ILE A 674 43.49 7.64 8.44
C ILE A 674 43.95 8.92 9.14
N ILE A 675 43.06 9.91 9.22
CA ILE A 675 43.42 11.25 9.64
C ILE A 675 42.51 11.71 10.79
N ASN A 676 43.09 11.88 11.97
CA ASN A 676 42.48 12.60 13.07
C ASN A 676 42.75 14.09 12.87
N ARG A 677 41.74 14.86 12.53
CA ARG A 677 41.83 16.23 12.03
C ARG A 677 41.83 17.24 13.19
N ALA A 678 42.19 18.48 12.87
CA ALA A 678 42.06 19.59 13.80
C ALA A 678 40.59 19.70 14.29
N GLY A 679 40.42 19.89 15.59
CA GLY A 679 39.11 19.85 16.27
C GLY A 679 38.78 18.51 16.94
N ALA A 680 39.47 17.43 16.56
CA ALA A 680 39.35 16.13 17.23
C ALA A 680 40.20 16.05 18.51
N GLY A 681 39.93 15.02 19.32
CA GLY A 681 40.67 14.70 20.54
C GLY A 681 41.88 13.81 20.27
N LYS A 682 42.10 12.78 21.10
CA LYS A 682 43.20 11.82 20.90
C LYS A 682 42.89 10.78 19.82
N ALA A 683 43.92 10.09 19.35
CA ALA A 683 43.80 8.99 18.39
C ALA A 683 44.44 7.71 18.94
N ASP A 684 43.61 6.71 19.23
CA ASP A 684 44.01 5.42 19.77
C ASP A 684 43.79 4.31 18.72
N PHE A 685 44.87 3.69 18.29
CA PHE A 685 44.85 2.49 17.48
C PHE A 685 45.25 1.34 18.43
N ALA A 686 44.30 0.44 18.72
CA ALA A 686 44.43 -0.64 19.69
C ALA A 686 44.94 -1.96 19.09
N SER A 687 45.68 -2.73 19.89
CA SER A 687 46.41 -3.95 19.48
C SER A 687 45.56 -5.10 18.94
N ALA A 688 44.24 -5.10 19.17
CA ALA A 688 43.35 -6.15 18.66
C ALA A 688 43.13 -6.07 17.13
N GLY A 689 43.45 -4.93 16.50
CA GLY A 689 43.20 -4.70 15.08
C GLY A 689 44.45 -4.76 14.20
N SER A 690 44.22 -4.79 12.89
CA SER A 690 45.27 -4.74 11.85
C SER A 690 44.97 -3.66 10.81
N ILE A 691 46.03 -3.11 10.21
CA ILE A 691 45.93 -2.13 9.13
C ILE A 691 46.83 -2.58 7.97
N THR A 692 46.25 -2.82 6.81
CA THR A 692 46.97 -3.32 5.63
C THR A 692 46.63 -2.48 4.41
N SER A 693 47.63 -2.21 3.57
CA SER A 693 47.42 -1.64 2.25
C SER A 693 48.45 -2.11 1.23
N ASP A 694 48.00 -2.31 0.00
CA ASP A 694 48.87 -2.64 -1.14
C ASP A 694 49.64 -1.42 -1.66
N LYS A 695 49.28 -0.21 -1.21
CA LYS A 695 49.94 1.05 -1.57
C LYS A 695 50.36 1.83 -0.33
N ASN A 696 50.21 3.14 -0.36
CA ASN A 696 50.69 4.04 0.69
C ASN A 696 49.68 4.13 1.83
N ILE A 697 50.19 4.05 3.07
CA ILE A 697 49.41 4.24 4.30
C ILE A 697 49.79 5.57 4.93
N ASN A 698 48.79 6.39 5.25
CA ASN A 698 48.96 7.70 5.85
C ASN A 698 48.12 7.81 7.13
N ILE A 699 48.76 7.62 8.28
CA ILE A 699 48.16 7.82 9.60
C ILE A 699 48.64 9.16 10.16
N LYS A 700 47.71 10.10 10.38
CA LYS A 700 48.06 11.47 10.80
C LYS A 700 47.18 11.95 11.96
N ASN A 701 47.78 12.61 12.94
CA ASN A 701 47.09 13.30 14.02
C ASN A 701 47.33 14.81 13.94
N TYR A 702 46.23 15.55 13.95
CA TYR A 702 46.14 17.00 14.11
C TYR A 702 45.17 17.35 15.27
N GLY A 703 44.64 16.34 15.98
CA GLY A 703 43.76 16.52 17.13
C GLY A 703 44.53 16.91 18.39
N SER A 704 43.85 17.44 19.40
CA SER A 704 44.51 18.05 20.56
C SER A 704 45.18 17.03 21.50
N GLY A 705 44.88 15.74 21.38
CA GLY A 705 45.43 14.68 22.22
C GLY A 705 46.53 13.85 21.55
N ASP A 706 47.08 12.91 22.30
CA ASP A 706 48.13 12.01 21.84
C ASP A 706 47.66 11.06 20.73
N MET A 707 48.62 10.58 19.94
CA MET A 707 48.42 9.45 19.04
C MET A 707 49.09 8.21 19.64
N THR A 708 48.33 7.14 19.87
CA THR A 708 48.85 5.84 20.31
C THR A 708 48.60 4.79 19.25
N VAL A 709 49.65 4.13 18.77
CA VAL A 709 49.57 3.10 17.72
C VAL A 709 50.08 1.75 18.23
N ASN A 710 49.16 0.84 18.53
CA ASN A 710 49.43 -0.49 19.08
C ASN A 710 49.05 -1.64 18.14
N ASN A 711 48.43 -1.36 16.98
CA ASN A 711 48.01 -2.36 15.99
C ASN A 711 49.19 -3.01 15.28
N THR A 712 48.90 -4.11 14.58
CA THR A 712 49.77 -4.61 13.51
C THR A 712 49.50 -3.81 12.23
N ILE A 713 50.54 -3.29 11.60
CA ILE A 713 50.47 -2.59 10.33
C ILE A 713 51.33 -3.32 9.30
N THR A 714 50.76 -3.67 8.16
CA THR A 714 51.51 -4.23 7.03
C THR A 714 51.43 -3.26 5.85
N ASN A 715 52.57 -2.81 5.36
CA ASN A 715 52.65 -1.89 4.23
C ASN A 715 53.52 -2.43 3.10
N ASN A 716 52.98 -2.42 1.88
CA ASN A 716 53.73 -2.72 0.66
C ASN A 716 54.32 -1.44 0.02
N GLY A 717 53.69 -0.28 0.26
CA GLY A 717 54.17 1.04 -0.16
C GLY A 717 54.79 1.84 0.98
N ARG A 718 54.67 3.18 0.93
CA ARG A 718 55.14 4.08 1.99
C ARG A 718 54.17 4.08 3.17
N LEU A 719 54.66 3.85 4.39
CA LEU A 719 53.93 4.06 5.63
C LEU A 719 54.35 5.37 6.30
N ASN A 720 53.39 6.29 6.47
CA ASN A 720 53.56 7.51 7.24
C ASN A 720 52.76 7.45 8.54
N ILE A 721 53.42 7.61 9.68
CA ILE A 721 52.78 7.82 10.98
C ILE A 721 53.23 9.19 11.52
N ILE A 722 52.33 10.18 11.49
CA ILE A 722 52.66 11.58 11.74
C ILE A 722 51.82 12.13 12.88
N ALA A 723 52.47 12.48 14.00
CA ALA A 723 51.87 13.31 15.04
C ALA A 723 52.27 14.77 14.81
N ASN A 724 51.32 15.60 14.37
CA ASN A 724 51.54 17.05 14.29
C ASN A 724 51.23 17.75 15.62
N THR A 725 50.54 17.06 16.52
CA THR A 725 50.08 17.50 17.84
C THR A 725 50.13 16.31 18.80
N GLY A 726 50.29 16.60 20.08
CA GLY A 726 50.39 15.59 21.13
C GLY A 726 51.64 14.71 21.00
N LYS A 727 51.73 13.71 21.85
CA LYS A 727 52.80 12.71 21.84
C LYS A 727 52.49 11.59 20.84
N LEU A 728 53.52 11.11 20.15
CA LEU A 728 53.43 9.88 19.36
C LEU A 728 53.89 8.68 20.21
N ASN A 729 52.96 7.81 20.58
CA ASN A 729 53.23 6.56 21.28
C ASN A 729 53.14 5.38 20.29
N LEU A 730 54.20 4.60 20.15
CA LEU A 730 54.25 3.40 19.32
C LEU A 730 54.48 2.16 20.19
N GLY A 731 53.62 1.16 20.06
CA GLY A 731 53.73 -0.10 20.78
C GLY A 731 53.32 -1.34 19.99
N GLY A 732 52.88 -1.17 18.74
CA GLY A 732 52.46 -2.25 17.86
C GLY A 732 53.58 -2.86 17.01
N THR A 733 53.19 -3.62 15.99
CA THR A 733 54.10 -4.26 15.04
C THR A 733 53.95 -3.60 13.67
N VAL A 734 55.07 -3.31 12.99
CA VAL A 734 55.10 -2.82 11.61
C VAL A 734 55.85 -3.81 10.73
N HIS A 735 55.17 -4.36 9.72
CA HIS A 735 55.75 -5.15 8.64
C HIS A 735 55.96 -4.23 7.44
N ASN A 736 57.19 -3.73 7.28
CA ASN A 736 57.57 -2.80 6.23
C ASN A 736 58.08 -3.58 5.00
N ASP A 737 57.15 -4.20 4.29
CA ASP A 737 57.42 -5.07 3.14
C ASP A 737 57.74 -4.30 1.85
N SER A 738 57.83 -2.96 1.93
CA SER A 738 58.31 -2.13 0.82
C SER A 738 59.77 -2.42 0.47
N ASN A 739 60.14 -2.23 -0.81
CA ASN A 739 61.48 -2.53 -1.31
C ASN A 739 62.21 -1.25 -1.73
N GLY A 740 62.93 -0.63 -0.80
CA GLY A 740 63.83 0.49 -1.14
C GLY A 740 64.03 1.55 -0.06
N ALA A 741 64.70 2.62 -0.47
CA ALA A 741 64.94 3.81 0.32
C ALA A 741 63.63 4.56 0.59
N LEU A 742 63.63 5.42 1.62
CA LEU A 742 62.47 6.23 1.97
C LEU A 742 62.19 7.27 0.87
N ASP A 743 61.15 7.04 0.09
CA ASP A 743 60.68 7.89 -1.01
C ASP A 743 59.15 7.96 -1.04
N ASP A 744 58.54 8.48 -2.10
CA ASP A 744 57.08 8.64 -2.18
C ASP A 744 56.30 7.31 -2.16
N ASN A 745 56.94 6.18 -2.41
CA ASN A 745 56.33 4.86 -2.53
C ASN A 745 56.91 3.81 -1.58
N ASN A 746 58.02 4.08 -0.89
CA ASN A 746 58.72 3.10 -0.08
C ASN A 746 59.09 3.62 1.30
N GLY A 747 59.19 2.69 2.25
CA GLY A 747 59.72 2.90 3.59
C GLY A 747 58.68 3.25 4.65
N PHE A 748 59.13 3.14 5.90
CA PHE A 748 58.37 3.47 7.10
C PHE A 748 58.91 4.78 7.69
N TYR A 749 58.04 5.79 7.79
CA TYR A 749 58.34 7.10 8.34
C TYR A 749 57.42 7.42 9.52
N ALA A 750 58.00 7.46 10.72
CA ALA A 750 57.33 7.93 11.93
C ALA A 750 57.92 9.27 12.38
N VAL A 751 57.06 10.26 12.66
CA VAL A 751 57.53 11.60 13.02
C VAL A 751 56.61 12.31 14.01
N SER A 752 57.23 13.02 14.95
CA SER A 752 56.60 14.08 15.76
C SER A 752 57.14 15.42 15.28
N ARG A 753 56.26 16.28 14.77
CA ARG A 753 56.61 17.56 14.15
C ARG A 753 55.55 18.62 14.42
N ASP A 754 55.80 19.83 13.95
CA ASP A 754 54.91 20.99 14.14
C ASP A 754 54.70 21.30 15.63
N GLN A 755 53.56 20.90 16.20
CA GLN A 755 53.20 21.04 17.62
C GLN A 755 53.24 19.71 18.39
N GLY A 756 53.85 18.66 17.83
CA GLY A 756 54.04 17.39 18.52
C GLY A 756 55.01 17.51 19.69
N THR A 757 54.72 16.82 20.80
CA THR A 757 55.45 16.98 22.09
C THR A 757 56.64 16.03 22.26
N GLY A 758 56.64 14.90 21.55
CA GLY A 758 57.74 13.94 21.51
C GLY A 758 57.34 12.61 20.88
N ILE A 759 58.26 11.64 20.92
CA ILE A 759 58.00 10.25 20.49
C ILE A 759 58.39 9.28 21.61
N ASN A 760 57.54 8.30 21.86
CA ASN A 760 57.80 7.18 22.75
C ASN A 760 57.51 5.85 22.04
N LEU A 761 58.55 5.06 21.81
CA LEU A 761 58.44 3.69 21.33
C LEU A 761 58.62 2.76 22.53
N SER A 762 57.56 2.06 22.91
CA SER A 762 57.56 1.15 24.05
C SER A 762 58.31 -0.15 23.75
N SER A 763 58.58 -0.96 24.78
CA SER A 763 59.19 -2.28 24.62
C SER A 763 58.33 -3.30 23.84
N GLY A 764 57.04 -3.01 23.69
CA GLY A 764 56.15 -3.80 22.82
C GLY A 764 56.33 -3.51 21.34
N PHE A 765 56.91 -2.36 20.97
CA PHE A 765 57.04 -1.96 19.58
C PHE A 765 57.98 -2.88 18.80
N LYS A 766 57.55 -3.31 17.61
CA LYS A 766 58.34 -4.12 16.68
C LYS A 766 58.29 -3.55 15.27
N ALA A 767 59.39 -3.64 14.53
CA ALA A 767 59.35 -3.49 13.08
C ALA A 767 60.30 -4.45 12.37
N ASP A 768 59.87 -4.98 11.24
CA ASP A 768 60.64 -5.85 10.35
C ASP A 768 60.33 -5.52 8.88
N GLY A 769 60.87 -6.32 7.96
CA GLY A 769 60.70 -6.13 6.51
C GLY A 769 61.93 -5.54 5.82
N ALA A 770 61.81 -5.32 4.51
CA ALA A 770 62.93 -4.97 3.63
C ALA A 770 63.13 -3.45 3.44
N GLY A 771 62.13 -2.64 3.81
CA GLY A 771 62.12 -1.20 3.53
C GLY A 771 62.93 -0.37 4.53
N GLN A 772 63.33 0.84 4.12
CA GLN A 772 63.98 1.80 5.02
C GLN A 772 63.04 2.22 6.15
N ASN A 773 63.56 2.33 7.38
CA ASN A 773 62.83 2.83 8.55
C ASN A 773 63.45 4.17 9.00
N LEU A 774 62.63 5.19 9.20
CA LEU A 774 63.05 6.50 9.73
C LEU A 774 62.07 6.98 10.81
N ILE A 775 62.59 7.12 12.03
CA ILE A 775 61.84 7.62 13.19
C ILE A 775 62.45 8.94 13.65
N LYS A 776 61.66 10.02 13.68
CA LYS A 776 62.18 11.38 13.83
C LYS A 776 61.38 12.25 14.79
N ASN A 777 62.00 12.71 15.88
CA ASN A 777 61.48 13.81 16.70
C ASN A 777 62.03 15.16 16.20
N ILE A 778 61.17 16.05 15.71
CA ILE A 778 61.55 17.37 15.17
C ILE A 778 61.22 18.49 16.16
N SER A 779 60.01 18.49 16.71
CA SER A 779 59.47 19.61 17.49
C SER A 779 59.36 19.35 18.99
N GLY A 780 59.35 18.08 19.40
CA GLY A 780 58.96 17.69 20.75
C GLY A 780 60.04 17.89 21.80
N SER A 781 59.74 18.68 22.83
CA SER A 781 60.61 18.89 24.00
C SER A 781 60.71 17.67 24.91
N GLU A 782 59.74 16.75 24.86
CA GLU A 782 59.83 15.48 25.59
C GLU A 782 60.86 14.52 24.96
N GLY A 783 61.34 14.82 23.75
CA GLY A 783 62.40 14.04 23.11
C GLY A 783 61.94 12.76 22.40
N LEU A 784 62.89 11.84 22.22
CA LEU A 784 62.69 10.53 21.58
C LEU A 784 63.14 9.43 22.53
N ARG A 785 62.17 8.65 23.04
CA ARG A 785 62.44 7.44 23.81
C ARG A 785 62.20 6.21 22.94
N TYR A 786 63.18 5.34 22.82
CA TYR A 786 63.15 4.09 22.06
C TYR A 786 63.48 2.89 22.94
N GLU A 787 62.47 2.06 23.22
CA GLU A 787 62.61 0.79 23.95
C GLU A 787 62.25 -0.43 23.10
N GLY A 788 61.87 -0.22 21.83
CA GLY A 788 61.33 -1.26 20.95
C GLY A 788 62.38 -2.17 20.32
N ASN A 789 61.93 -3.01 19.38
CA ASN A 789 62.77 -3.96 18.65
C ASN A 789 62.58 -3.84 17.13
N ILE A 790 63.56 -3.29 16.42
CA ILE A 790 63.57 -3.25 14.96
C ILE A 790 64.58 -4.26 14.46
N ASN A 791 64.16 -5.14 13.55
CA ASN A 791 65.01 -6.10 12.85
C ASN A 791 64.66 -6.11 11.35
N ALA A 792 65.22 -5.16 10.62
CA ALA A 792 64.97 -5.00 9.19
C ALA A 792 66.01 -5.75 8.34
N SER A 793 65.64 -6.18 7.13
CA SER A 793 66.55 -6.78 6.16
C SER A 793 66.88 -5.81 5.03
N GLY A 794 68.13 -5.73 4.59
CA GLY A 794 68.53 -5.05 3.35
C GLY A 794 68.56 -3.51 3.34
N SER A 795 67.76 -2.80 4.14
CA SER A 795 67.67 -1.32 4.11
C SER A 795 68.09 -0.62 5.41
N GLN A 796 68.27 0.71 5.35
CA GLN A 796 68.68 1.54 6.48
C GLN A 796 67.58 1.65 7.55
N THR A 797 67.97 1.68 8.83
CA THR A 797 67.11 2.07 9.94
C THR A 797 67.72 3.27 10.67
N GLU A 798 66.95 4.35 10.82
CA GLU A 798 67.40 5.62 11.39
C GLU A 798 66.51 6.13 12.53
N LEU A 799 67.16 6.53 13.63
CA LEU A 799 66.56 7.31 14.71
C LEU A 799 67.15 8.74 14.70
N TYR A 800 66.30 9.75 14.71
CA TYR A 800 66.71 11.16 14.69
C TYR A 800 66.00 11.95 15.78
N ASN A 801 66.76 12.65 16.63
CA ASN A 801 66.21 13.55 17.65
C ASN A 801 66.72 14.97 17.47
N GLN A 802 65.82 15.95 17.38
CA GLN A 802 66.17 17.37 17.19
C GLN A 802 66.06 18.22 18.47
N LYS A 803 65.22 17.81 19.42
CA LYS A 803 64.86 18.53 20.65
C LYS A 803 64.63 17.54 21.78
N GLY A 804 64.79 17.97 23.04
CA GLY A 804 64.59 17.10 24.19
C GLY A 804 65.64 15.98 24.28
N ASN A 805 65.49 15.10 25.26
CA ASN A 805 66.41 13.99 25.46
C ASN A 805 66.15 12.83 24.50
N MET A 806 67.22 12.18 24.04
CA MET A 806 67.14 10.92 23.31
C MET A 806 67.51 9.75 24.23
N THR A 807 66.66 8.73 24.30
CA THR A 807 66.96 7.47 25.00
C THR A 807 66.80 6.32 24.02
N VAL A 808 67.81 5.45 23.91
CA VAL A 808 67.80 4.24 23.07
C VAL A 808 68.16 3.04 23.96
N GLY A 809 67.12 2.41 24.53
CA GLY A 809 67.24 1.22 25.40
C GLY A 809 66.87 -0.10 24.72
N GLY A 810 66.18 -0.06 23.58
CA GLY A 810 65.74 -1.24 22.84
C GLY A 810 66.78 -1.88 21.90
N THR A 811 66.33 -2.77 21.02
CA THR A 811 67.17 -3.41 19.98
C THR A 811 66.97 -2.72 18.63
N LEU A 812 68.05 -2.28 18.00
CA LEU A 812 68.07 -1.67 16.67
C LEU A 812 68.99 -2.49 15.77
N ALA A 813 68.41 -3.36 14.95
CA ALA A 813 69.13 -4.32 14.14
C ALA A 813 68.80 -4.21 12.65
N THR A 814 69.81 -4.42 11.80
CA THR A 814 69.66 -4.61 10.36
C THR A 814 70.54 -5.76 9.86
N THR A 815 70.04 -6.60 8.96
CA THR A 815 70.81 -7.66 8.28
C THR A 815 71.03 -7.35 6.78
N GLY A 816 71.92 -8.09 6.13
CA GLY A 816 72.26 -7.91 4.71
C GLY A 816 72.96 -6.57 4.46
N ASP A 817 72.42 -5.76 3.55
CA ASP A 817 73.00 -4.46 3.17
C ASP A 817 72.54 -3.26 4.04
N GLY A 818 71.71 -3.52 5.07
CA GLY A 818 71.15 -2.47 5.92
C GLY A 818 72.17 -1.79 6.84
N LYS A 819 71.96 -0.48 7.08
CA LYS A 819 72.77 0.36 7.99
C LYS A 819 71.94 0.88 9.15
N VAL A 820 72.57 1.06 10.30
CA VAL A 820 71.92 1.69 11.46
C VAL A 820 72.44 3.11 11.65
N VAL A 821 71.54 4.08 11.83
CA VAL A 821 71.89 5.48 12.12
C VAL A 821 71.14 5.97 13.36
N VAL A 822 71.86 6.52 14.31
CA VAL A 822 71.28 7.21 15.48
C VAL A 822 71.87 8.61 15.54
N LEU A 823 71.04 9.64 15.45
CA LEU A 823 71.49 11.03 15.44
C LEU A 823 70.72 11.86 16.47
N ASN A 824 71.43 12.32 17.51
CA ASN A 824 70.91 13.29 18.46
C ASN A 824 71.43 14.70 18.12
N LYS A 825 70.51 15.67 18.14
CA LYS A 825 70.75 17.11 18.11
C LYS A 825 69.96 17.84 19.21
N GLY A 826 69.24 17.10 20.06
CA GLY A 826 68.45 17.64 21.17
C GLY A 826 69.32 17.99 22.37
N ASP A 827 68.83 17.70 23.57
CA ASP A 827 69.47 18.09 24.82
C ASP A 827 70.52 17.03 25.20
N GLY A 828 70.12 15.94 25.85
CA GLY A 828 70.97 14.79 26.18
C GLY A 828 70.74 13.54 25.33
N MET A 829 71.70 12.62 25.33
CA MET A 829 71.61 11.29 24.69
C MET A 829 71.96 10.20 25.71
N LYS A 830 71.10 9.19 25.83
CA LYS A 830 71.33 7.97 26.60
C LYS A 830 71.18 6.74 25.71
N LEU A 831 72.21 5.92 25.65
CA LEU A 831 72.29 4.69 24.84
C LEU A 831 72.51 3.51 25.79
N ASP A 832 71.49 2.68 26.01
CA ASP A 832 71.58 1.49 26.87
C ASP A 832 71.18 0.19 26.14
N GLY A 833 70.80 0.29 24.87
CA GLY A 833 70.24 -0.82 24.09
C GLY A 833 71.25 -1.68 23.32
N ILE A 834 70.74 -2.45 22.36
CA ILE A 834 71.52 -3.31 21.47
C ILE A 834 71.46 -2.74 20.05
N ILE A 835 72.61 -2.50 19.43
CA ILE A 835 72.71 -1.97 18.07
C ILE A 835 73.52 -2.96 17.22
N THR A 836 72.92 -3.49 16.16
CA THR A 836 73.57 -4.50 15.31
C THR A 836 73.39 -4.16 13.83
N SER A 837 74.48 -4.19 13.06
CA SER A 837 74.43 -4.07 11.60
C SER A 837 75.50 -4.94 10.97
N GLU A 838 75.15 -5.67 9.90
CA GLU A 838 76.10 -6.42 9.06
C GLU A 838 76.95 -5.50 8.14
N LYS A 839 76.67 -4.20 8.09
CA LYS A 839 77.42 -3.18 7.34
C LYS A 839 77.99 -2.09 8.23
N ASP A 840 77.18 -1.08 8.53
CA ASP A 840 77.61 0.14 9.22
C ASP A 840 76.61 0.52 10.31
N ALA A 841 77.13 0.84 11.50
CA ALA A 841 76.41 1.58 12.53
C ALA A 841 77.03 2.97 12.69
N LYS A 842 76.22 4.02 12.61
CA LYS A 842 76.64 5.41 12.80
C LYS A 842 75.82 6.09 13.89
N ILE A 843 76.44 6.31 15.03
CA ILE A 843 75.85 6.96 16.19
C ILE A 843 76.51 8.32 16.36
N VAL A 844 75.70 9.37 16.34
CA VAL A 844 76.16 10.75 16.36
C VAL A 844 75.45 11.53 17.46
N ASN A 845 76.21 12.01 18.45
CA ASN A 845 75.71 12.99 19.41
C ASN A 845 76.19 14.40 19.03
N LYS A 846 75.23 15.28 18.74
CA LYS A 846 75.38 16.72 18.56
C LYS A 846 74.42 17.49 19.46
N GLY A 847 74.13 16.93 20.64
CA GLY A 847 73.28 17.56 21.64
C GLY A 847 74.00 18.64 22.43
N LEU A 848 73.32 19.14 23.46
CA LEU A 848 73.86 20.08 24.44
C LEU A 848 74.69 19.38 25.52
N GLU A 849 74.41 18.10 25.77
CA GLU A 849 75.04 17.31 26.82
C GLU A 849 75.82 16.10 26.23
N HIS A 850 76.84 15.65 26.97
CA HIS A 850 77.58 14.42 26.66
C HIS A 850 76.66 13.20 26.68
N ALA A 851 76.92 12.23 25.80
CA ALA A 851 76.12 11.00 25.76
C ALA A 851 76.49 10.02 26.88
N GLU A 852 75.49 9.49 27.58
CA GLU A 852 75.64 8.29 28.41
C GLU A 852 75.58 7.06 27.48
N ASN A 853 76.70 6.38 27.26
CA ASN A 853 76.79 5.27 26.31
C ASN A 853 77.17 3.94 26.98
N ASN A 854 76.16 3.12 27.27
CA ASN A 854 76.26 1.74 27.75
C ASN A 854 75.76 0.71 26.70
N ALA A 855 75.49 1.14 25.46
CA ALA A 855 74.90 0.27 24.46
C ALA A 855 75.87 -0.81 23.96
N LYS A 856 75.32 -2.00 23.68
CA LYS A 856 76.06 -3.08 23.04
C LYS A 856 76.01 -2.93 21.53
N VAL A 857 77.14 -2.59 20.90
CA VAL A 857 77.22 -2.37 19.45
C VAL A 857 77.98 -3.49 18.73
N THR A 858 77.38 -4.08 17.71
CA THR A 858 77.98 -5.13 16.85
C THR A 858 77.95 -4.68 15.39
N THR A 859 79.12 -4.33 14.82
CA THR A 859 79.27 -3.88 13.43
C THR A 859 80.67 -4.19 12.88
N PRO A 860 80.84 -4.42 11.56
CA PRO A 860 82.16 -4.57 10.94
C PRO A 860 83.11 -3.38 11.14
N ASN A 861 82.57 -2.16 11.24
CA ASN A 861 83.36 -0.94 11.32
C ASN A 861 83.71 -0.54 12.76
N LYS A 862 85.02 -0.41 13.07
CA LYS A 862 85.51 -0.09 14.43
C LYS A 862 85.17 1.32 14.92
N ILE A 863 84.89 2.27 14.02
CA ILE A 863 84.53 3.66 14.35
C ILE A 863 83.05 3.85 14.05
N TRP A 864 82.22 3.72 15.08
CA TRP A 864 80.76 3.78 14.98
C TRP A 864 80.14 4.94 15.78
N PHE A 865 80.86 5.49 16.76
CA PHE A 865 80.40 6.60 17.60
C PHE A 865 81.14 7.90 17.28
N TYR A 866 80.40 8.99 17.15
CA TYR A 866 80.94 10.33 16.95
C TYR A 866 80.21 11.34 17.83
N GLU A 867 80.96 12.06 18.66
CA GLU A 867 80.41 13.12 19.51
C GLU A 867 81.02 14.47 19.14
N LYS A 868 80.15 15.46 18.97
CA LYS A 868 80.51 16.87 18.82
C LYS A 868 79.37 17.73 19.35
N LEU A 869 79.51 18.18 20.60
CA LEU A 869 78.51 19.01 21.28
C LEU A 869 78.25 20.33 20.52
N LYS A 870 77.01 20.80 20.64
CA LYS A 870 76.52 22.02 19.98
C LYS A 870 77.04 23.31 20.59
#